data_AF-A0A2C4J2Q3-F1
#
_entry.id   AF-A0A2C4J2Q3-F1
#
_cell.length_a   1.000
_cell.length_b   1.000
_cell.length_c   1.000
_cell.angle_alpha   90.00
_cell.angle_beta   90.00
_cell.angle_gamma   90.00
#
_symmetry.space_group_name_H-M   'P 1'
#
loop_
_entity.id
_entity.type
_entity.pdbx_description
1 polymer ?
#
loop_
_entity_poly.entity_id
_entity_poly.type
_entity_poly.pdbx_seq_one_letter_code
_entity_poly.pdbx_strand_id
1 'polypeptide(L)'
;MNTPTQTPSLSATMKEWHYALAYEIKHWKTIGGSKISIMNGRFLYTDYESTVYVFQLISEVSLPEGSPIRIEFDGEEATGEVLSVHGLEIELKLNDYIQGEIREAVLYSEPWQLLEQLQERLKDAHKDKLKRNRIKRLVDGTSSPKHIEKMKNPKNELAYRSFYNPTTYVWGPPGTGKSYNLSRIISAHYQKGKSVLVLAHSNAAVDVLMSEVTKQIEKKKKWTPGEIVRYGYSQNEHIRNHETLLTSKLVETTNEAWGEERLYLEETRQDLREKILSYKATSADKKRIQEIESDLRKQKAKIKEVEKEYIENAKVIGATLSKCAIDSLIYERTFDLVVVDEVSMAYVPQIALAASLGKRIVVCGDFLQLPPIAMANHELVRKWLGEDMFYHAGIVDSVNKSEAHPNLFMLQEQRRMHADISKFTNSFIYKNRVYDHPSVSERKELARLQPFANEASVLFDTSLMGAFSLKDAASGSRFNIMSGLVAMQMMLIGLLDGVQSIGVVTPYRAQSRFLSTCIREMLQRTKYQNIPVLAATVHKFQGSERDMMIFDTVDSYPQERPGVLFFDHKNHRLVNVAVTRARGKFIQLSDCHYMRKNLSRKQALSQLTAHIERHGDVYDRTTSRQLWERKISKRLRWFMEMNLEEPKGLLKDILAAKRKIIISLPSTKQVDKRVWQALMRTNAQITVYSDGPVPLKNVKLQRQNKAFPFIVIDDEIFWAGAPLTSQMMFEGSTEFPYVCARLQAPETIGVLKGFLDIR
;
A
#
# COMPACT_ATOMS: atom_id res chain seq x y z
N MET A 1 43.25 19.49 -0.47
CA MET A 1 42.55 20.73 -0.86
C MET A 1 41.38 20.32 -1.75
N ASN A 2 40.17 20.22 -1.19
CA ASN A 2 38.96 19.98 -1.99
C ASN A 2 38.54 21.31 -2.59
N THR A 3 38.63 21.41 -3.91
CA THR A 3 38.03 22.50 -4.68
C THR A 3 36.54 22.60 -4.34
N PRO A 4 35.99 23.82 -4.13
CA PRO A 4 34.56 23.98 -3.94
C PRO A 4 33.87 23.55 -5.24
N THR A 5 33.12 22.46 -5.18
CA THR A 5 32.23 22.04 -6.26
C THR A 5 31.26 23.19 -6.52
N GLN A 6 31.44 23.90 -7.64
CA GLN A 6 30.51 24.94 -8.07
C GLN A 6 29.11 24.33 -8.15
N THR A 7 28.15 24.89 -7.40
CA THR A 7 26.76 24.49 -7.48
C THR A 7 26.31 24.63 -8.94
N PRO A 8 25.87 23.55 -9.61
CA PRO A 8 25.52 23.61 -11.03
C PRO A 8 24.42 24.65 -11.25
N SER A 9 24.49 25.37 -12.36
CA SER A 9 23.44 26.34 -12.71
C SER A 9 22.07 25.65 -12.78
N LEU A 10 20.98 26.37 -12.50
CA LEU A 10 19.63 25.81 -12.62
C LEU A 10 19.37 25.27 -14.05
N SER A 11 19.93 25.91 -15.08
CA SER A 11 19.80 25.43 -16.46
C SER A 11 20.46 24.07 -16.67
N ALA A 12 21.68 23.88 -16.12
CA ALA A 12 22.35 22.57 -16.14
C ALA A 12 21.55 21.52 -15.36
N THR A 13 21.04 21.89 -14.18
CA THR A 13 20.20 21.02 -13.34
C THR A 13 18.91 20.59 -14.06
N MET A 14 18.20 21.52 -14.71
CA MET A 14 16.99 21.19 -15.49
C MET A 14 17.30 20.30 -16.69
N LYS A 15 18.49 20.42 -17.29
CA LYS A 15 18.95 19.51 -18.35
C LYS A 15 19.16 18.09 -17.81
N GLU A 16 19.76 17.95 -16.63
CA GLU A 16 19.89 16.65 -15.96
C GLU A 16 18.52 16.03 -15.63
N TRP A 17 17.56 16.83 -15.17
CA TRP A 17 16.18 16.36 -14.92
C TRP A 17 15.52 15.83 -16.19
N HIS A 18 15.69 16.52 -17.32
CA HIS A 18 15.17 16.07 -18.60
C HIS A 18 15.71 14.69 -18.97
N TYR A 19 17.03 14.48 -18.86
CA TYR A 19 17.64 13.17 -19.13
C TYR A 19 17.18 12.11 -18.14
N ALA A 20 17.13 12.41 -16.83
CA ALA A 20 16.65 11.47 -15.81
C ALA A 20 15.23 10.98 -16.13
N LEU A 21 14.32 11.90 -16.43
CA LEU A 21 12.95 11.57 -16.82
C LEU A 21 12.92 10.77 -18.13
N ALA A 22 13.77 11.09 -19.11
CA ALA A 22 13.83 10.36 -20.38
C ALA A 22 14.29 8.90 -20.20
N TYR A 23 15.28 8.65 -19.32
CA TYR A 23 15.71 7.29 -18.98
C TYR A 23 14.61 6.50 -18.26
N GLU A 24 13.89 7.14 -17.33
CA GLU A 24 12.77 6.53 -16.63
C GLU A 24 11.62 6.19 -17.58
N ILE A 25 11.22 7.14 -18.44
CA ILE A 25 10.22 6.92 -19.50
C ILE A 25 10.61 5.75 -20.39
N LYS A 26 11.87 5.71 -20.87
CA LYS A 26 12.37 4.63 -21.72
C LYS A 26 12.27 3.27 -21.02
N HIS A 27 12.63 3.20 -19.73
CA HIS A 27 12.51 1.98 -18.96
C HIS A 27 11.05 1.51 -18.86
N TRP A 28 10.12 2.40 -18.50
CA TRP A 28 8.70 2.09 -18.42
C TRP A 28 8.12 1.61 -19.76
N LYS A 29 8.51 2.24 -20.87
CA LYS A 29 8.14 1.80 -22.23
C LYS A 29 8.69 0.41 -22.56
N THR A 30 9.88 0.06 -22.06
CA THR A 30 10.49 -1.26 -22.30
C THR A 30 9.80 -2.38 -21.50
N ILE A 31 9.42 -2.12 -20.24
CA ILE A 31 8.75 -3.13 -19.40
C ILE A 31 7.22 -3.22 -19.65
N GLY A 32 6.68 -2.29 -20.44
CA GLY A 32 5.26 -2.22 -20.81
C GLY A 32 4.36 -1.58 -19.75
N GLY A 33 4.89 -0.99 -18.66
CA GLY A 33 4.07 -0.45 -17.58
C GLY A 33 3.79 -1.44 -16.43
N SER A 34 2.82 -1.10 -15.58
CA SER A 34 2.38 -2.01 -14.51
C SER A 34 1.51 -3.12 -15.09
N LYS A 35 1.95 -4.38 -14.92
CA LYS A 35 1.21 -5.56 -15.35
C LYS A 35 0.15 -5.94 -14.31
N ILE A 36 -1.10 -6.02 -14.73
CA ILE A 36 -2.24 -6.39 -13.90
C ILE A 36 -2.92 -7.58 -14.56
N SER A 37 -2.91 -8.72 -13.89
CA SER A 37 -3.68 -9.88 -14.34
C SER A 37 -5.17 -9.61 -14.15
N ILE A 38 -5.92 -9.72 -15.24
CA ILE A 38 -7.38 -9.61 -15.30
C ILE A 38 -7.94 -10.91 -15.86
N MET A 39 -9.12 -11.31 -15.38
CA MET A 39 -9.73 -12.60 -15.69
C MET A 39 -11.17 -12.43 -16.14
N ASN A 40 -11.71 -13.45 -16.81
CA ASN A 40 -13.13 -13.56 -17.15
C ASN A 40 -13.68 -12.31 -17.86
N GLY A 41 -12.98 -11.85 -18.89
CA GLY A 41 -13.38 -10.76 -19.77
C GLY A 41 -14.67 -11.08 -20.50
N ARG A 42 -15.71 -10.29 -20.23
CA ARG A 42 -17.04 -10.41 -20.81
C ARG A 42 -17.41 -9.15 -21.57
N PHE A 43 -17.86 -9.33 -22.81
CA PHE A 43 -18.40 -8.25 -23.63
C PHE A 43 -19.69 -7.68 -23.01
N LEU A 44 -19.79 -6.36 -22.93
CA LEU A 44 -20.97 -5.63 -22.47
C LEU A 44 -21.76 -5.05 -23.65
N TYR A 45 -21.17 -4.11 -24.38
CA TYR A 45 -21.79 -3.42 -25.53
C TYR A 45 -20.75 -2.80 -26.47
N THR A 46 -21.19 -2.40 -27.66
CA THR A 46 -20.39 -1.63 -28.62
C THR A 46 -20.62 -0.13 -28.41
N ASP A 47 -19.54 0.66 -28.43
CA ASP A 47 -19.55 2.11 -28.31
C ASP A 47 -18.91 2.75 -29.55
N TYR A 48 -19.74 3.15 -30.52
CA TYR A 48 -19.30 3.58 -31.85
C TYR A 48 -18.41 2.53 -32.53
N GLU A 49 -17.12 2.82 -32.75
CA GLU A 49 -16.13 1.90 -33.34
C GLU A 49 -15.39 1.05 -32.29
N SER A 50 -15.57 1.35 -31.00
CA SER A 50 -14.93 0.66 -29.88
C SER A 50 -15.90 -0.30 -29.19
N THR A 51 -15.39 -1.16 -28.32
CA THR A 51 -16.18 -2.16 -27.60
C THR A 51 -15.85 -2.20 -26.13
N VAL A 52 -16.84 -2.49 -25.29
CA VAL A 52 -16.71 -2.41 -23.83
C VAL A 52 -16.75 -3.81 -23.23
N TYR A 53 -15.76 -4.11 -22.40
CA TYR A 53 -15.62 -5.37 -21.68
C TYR A 53 -15.54 -5.13 -20.17
N VAL A 54 -16.06 -6.06 -19.39
CA VAL A 54 -15.79 -6.15 -17.94
C VAL A 54 -14.86 -7.33 -17.66
N PHE A 55 -13.89 -7.10 -16.78
CA PHE A 55 -12.99 -8.14 -16.29
C PHE A 55 -12.98 -8.17 -14.76
N GLN A 56 -12.62 -9.33 -14.21
CA GLN A 56 -12.37 -9.54 -12.79
C GLN A 56 -10.89 -9.33 -12.46
N LEU A 57 -10.64 -8.55 -11.42
CA LEU A 57 -9.34 -8.28 -10.84
C LEU A 57 -9.02 -9.29 -9.74
N ILE A 58 -7.77 -9.72 -9.69
CA ILE A 58 -7.25 -10.58 -8.62
C ILE A 58 -7.08 -9.79 -7.30
N SER A 59 -6.85 -8.49 -7.41
CA SER A 59 -6.68 -7.58 -6.27
C SER A 59 -7.17 -6.19 -6.67
N GLU A 60 -7.62 -5.40 -5.71
CA GLU A 60 -7.98 -4.00 -5.98
C GLU A 60 -6.82 -3.24 -6.62
N VAL A 61 -7.14 -2.56 -7.72
CA VAL A 61 -6.22 -1.70 -8.47
C VAL A 61 -6.80 -0.29 -8.49
N SER A 62 -5.94 0.71 -8.36
CA SER A 62 -6.33 2.10 -8.53
C SER A 62 -5.86 2.60 -9.90
N LEU A 63 -6.67 2.39 -10.93
CA LEU A 63 -6.49 3.03 -12.24
C LEU A 63 -7.54 4.13 -12.40
N PRO A 64 -7.13 5.39 -12.70
CA PRO A 64 -8.08 6.45 -13.03
C PRO A 64 -8.91 6.11 -14.27
N GLU A 65 -10.18 6.54 -14.29
CA GLU A 65 -10.98 6.54 -15.52
C GLU A 65 -10.32 7.41 -16.61
N GLY A 66 -10.40 6.95 -17.86
CA GLY A 66 -9.72 7.53 -19.02
C GLY A 66 -8.23 7.18 -19.10
N SER A 67 -7.70 6.35 -18.20
CA SER A 67 -6.30 5.90 -18.30
C SER A 67 -6.12 5.06 -19.57
N PRO A 68 -5.16 5.40 -20.46
CA PRO A 68 -4.87 4.57 -21.60
C PRO A 68 -4.24 3.27 -21.13
N ILE A 69 -4.69 2.18 -21.76
CA ILE A 69 -4.30 0.83 -21.43
C ILE A 69 -4.02 0.03 -22.69
N ARG A 70 -3.24 -1.03 -22.50
CA ARG A 70 -3.05 -2.10 -23.46
C ARG A 70 -3.34 -3.41 -22.76
N ILE A 71 -4.05 -4.33 -23.39
CA ILE A 71 -4.25 -5.69 -22.88
C ILE A 71 -3.58 -6.69 -23.82
N GLU A 72 -3.04 -7.75 -23.24
CA GLU A 72 -2.45 -8.89 -23.94
C GLU A 72 -3.21 -10.15 -23.51
N PHE A 73 -3.76 -10.90 -24.46
CA PHE A 73 -4.57 -12.10 -24.22
C PHE A 73 -4.36 -13.08 -25.38
N ASP A 74 -4.20 -14.38 -25.09
CA ASP A 74 -4.04 -15.43 -26.11
C ASP A 74 -3.00 -15.16 -27.23
N GLY A 75 -1.98 -14.33 -26.96
CA GLY A 75 -0.96 -13.92 -27.94
C GLY A 75 -1.35 -12.74 -28.84
N GLU A 76 -2.55 -12.18 -28.65
CA GLU A 76 -3.04 -10.96 -29.29
C GLU A 76 -2.93 -9.75 -28.35
N GLU A 77 -2.95 -8.55 -28.92
CA GLU A 77 -2.96 -7.29 -28.17
C GLU A 77 -4.11 -6.40 -28.61
N ALA A 78 -4.75 -5.74 -27.65
CA ALA A 78 -5.73 -4.68 -27.90
C ALA A 78 -5.40 -3.43 -27.08
N THR A 79 -5.69 -2.27 -27.64
CA THR A 79 -5.51 -0.97 -26.97
C THR A 79 -6.83 -0.37 -26.56
N GLY A 80 -6.83 0.51 -25.56
CA GLY A 80 -8.07 1.07 -25.04
C GLY A 80 -7.89 2.05 -23.89
N GLU A 81 -8.96 2.27 -23.16
CA GLU A 81 -8.99 3.10 -21.95
C GLU A 81 -9.81 2.45 -20.83
N VAL A 82 -9.46 2.78 -19.58
CA VAL A 82 -10.23 2.37 -18.40
C VAL A 82 -11.50 3.21 -18.33
N LEU A 83 -12.68 2.58 -18.36
CA LEU A 83 -13.95 3.29 -18.10
C LEU A 83 -14.23 3.38 -16.60
N SER A 84 -14.05 2.29 -15.87
CA SER A 84 -14.33 2.28 -14.44
C SER A 84 -13.58 1.17 -13.72
N VAL A 85 -13.37 1.35 -12.42
CA VAL A 85 -12.88 0.30 -11.52
C VAL A 85 -13.78 0.26 -10.29
N HIS A 86 -14.42 -0.89 -10.05
CA HIS A 86 -15.36 -1.10 -8.95
C HIS A 86 -14.94 -2.33 -8.15
N GLY A 87 -14.24 -2.11 -7.03
CA GLY A 87 -13.76 -3.19 -6.18
C GLY A 87 -12.80 -4.13 -6.92
N LEU A 88 -13.27 -5.35 -7.21
CA LEU A 88 -12.53 -6.37 -7.96
C LEU A 88 -13.03 -6.51 -9.41
N GLU A 89 -13.72 -5.51 -9.95
CA GLU A 89 -14.11 -5.46 -11.36
C GLU A 89 -13.51 -4.23 -12.03
N ILE A 90 -13.14 -4.37 -13.31
CA ILE A 90 -12.66 -3.29 -14.15
C ILE A 90 -13.41 -3.30 -15.49
N GLU A 91 -13.91 -2.14 -15.90
CA GLU A 91 -14.49 -1.94 -17.23
C GLU A 91 -13.48 -1.26 -18.14
N LEU A 92 -13.28 -1.84 -19.31
CA LEU A 92 -12.34 -1.38 -20.32
C LEU A 92 -13.09 -1.11 -21.61
N LYS A 93 -12.82 0.05 -22.21
CA LYS A 93 -13.17 0.34 -23.59
C LYS A 93 -11.98 -0.02 -24.46
N LEU A 94 -12.16 -0.97 -25.36
CA LEU A 94 -11.14 -1.46 -26.29
C LEU A 94 -11.44 -0.95 -27.69
N ASN A 95 -10.41 -0.56 -28.42
CA ASN A 95 -10.54 -0.02 -29.78
C ASN A 95 -10.99 -1.09 -30.79
N ASP A 96 -10.71 -2.35 -30.51
CA ASP A 96 -11.02 -3.49 -31.37
C ASP A 96 -12.11 -4.38 -30.73
N TYR A 97 -12.97 -4.98 -31.55
CA TYR A 97 -13.88 -6.04 -31.10
C TYR A 97 -13.15 -7.38 -31.01
N ILE A 98 -13.16 -7.98 -29.82
CA ILE A 98 -12.54 -9.28 -29.58
C ILE A 98 -13.64 -10.35 -29.57
N GLN A 99 -13.56 -11.29 -30.51
CA GLN A 99 -14.57 -12.32 -30.67
C GLN A 99 -14.38 -13.47 -29.66
N GLY A 100 -15.24 -13.54 -28.64
CA GLY A 100 -15.25 -14.63 -27.64
C GLY A 100 -15.17 -14.15 -26.18
N GLU A 101 -15.08 -15.09 -25.23
CA GLU A 101 -14.81 -14.79 -23.82
C GLU A 101 -13.30 -14.83 -23.56
N ILE A 102 -12.76 -13.77 -22.96
CA ILE A 102 -11.34 -13.67 -22.62
C ILE A 102 -11.14 -14.29 -21.24
N ARG A 103 -10.59 -15.51 -21.15
CA ARG A 103 -10.43 -16.19 -19.85
C ARG A 103 -9.43 -15.51 -18.94
N GLU A 104 -8.30 -15.10 -19.49
CA GLU A 104 -7.21 -14.43 -18.79
C GLU A 104 -6.56 -13.42 -19.74
N ALA A 105 -6.21 -12.25 -19.22
CA ALA A 105 -5.44 -11.23 -19.93
C ALA A 105 -4.50 -10.50 -18.97
N VAL A 106 -3.48 -9.86 -19.53
CA VAL A 106 -2.58 -8.97 -18.81
C VAL A 106 -2.85 -7.54 -19.26
N LEU A 107 -3.32 -6.70 -18.34
CA LEU A 107 -3.49 -5.27 -18.54
C LEU A 107 -2.21 -4.53 -18.21
N TYR A 108 -1.86 -3.61 -19.08
CA TYR A 108 -0.74 -2.70 -19.00
C TYR A 108 -1.29 -1.27 -18.89
N SER A 109 -1.01 -0.57 -17.78
CA SER A 109 -1.28 0.86 -17.64
C SER A 109 -0.04 1.67 -18.01
N GLU A 110 -0.17 2.73 -18.82
CA GLU A 110 0.97 3.53 -19.32
C GLU A 110 1.41 4.67 -18.37
N PRO A 111 2.36 4.49 -17.45
CA PRO A 111 2.67 5.48 -16.42
C PRO A 111 3.58 6.60 -16.95
N TRP A 112 4.20 6.40 -18.12
CA TRP A 112 5.19 7.32 -18.69
C TRP A 112 4.59 8.60 -19.28
N GLN A 113 3.33 8.59 -19.71
CA GLN A 113 2.68 9.78 -20.28
C GLN A 113 2.66 10.94 -19.27
N LEU A 114 2.48 10.63 -17.99
CA LEU A 114 2.56 11.60 -16.89
C LEU A 114 3.95 12.25 -16.78
N LEU A 115 5.01 11.47 -17.03
CA LEU A 115 6.39 11.95 -17.01
C LEU A 115 6.71 12.81 -18.24
N GLU A 116 6.13 12.47 -19.40
CA GLU A 116 6.23 13.29 -20.62
C GLU A 116 5.57 14.67 -20.42
N GLN A 117 4.37 14.70 -19.84
CA GLN A 117 3.70 15.95 -19.46
C GLN A 117 4.55 16.77 -18.49
N LEU A 118 5.13 16.14 -17.46
CA LEU A 118 6.04 16.81 -16.53
C LEU A 118 7.26 17.43 -17.24
N GLN A 119 7.88 16.71 -18.18
CA GLN A 119 9.00 17.25 -18.96
C GLN A 119 8.61 18.52 -19.73
N GLU A 120 7.43 18.50 -20.36
CA GLU A 120 6.93 19.64 -21.12
C GLU A 120 6.66 20.85 -20.20
N ARG A 121 5.98 20.64 -19.07
CA ARG A 121 5.70 21.72 -18.10
C ARG A 121 6.99 22.34 -17.55
N LEU A 122 8.02 21.53 -17.32
CA LEU A 122 9.34 22.02 -16.89
C LEU A 122 10.04 22.82 -17.99
N LYS A 123 9.91 22.43 -19.25
CA LYS A 123 10.42 23.19 -20.40
C LYS A 123 9.74 24.57 -20.49
N ASP A 124 8.44 24.64 -20.26
CA ASP A 124 7.71 25.91 -20.23
C ASP A 124 8.09 26.78 -19.03
N ALA A 125 8.19 26.18 -17.84
CA ALA A 125 8.70 26.87 -16.65
C ALA A 125 10.15 27.38 -16.85
N HIS A 126 10.95 26.68 -17.65
CA HIS A 126 12.30 27.14 -18.01
C HIS A 126 12.28 28.37 -18.91
N LYS A 127 11.23 28.65 -19.69
CA LYS A 127 11.16 29.85 -20.54
C LYS A 127 10.81 31.11 -19.72
N ASP A 128 10.02 30.95 -18.68
CA ASP A 128 9.54 32.04 -17.80
C ASP A 128 10.55 32.39 -16.69
N LYS A 129 11.01 33.65 -16.64
CA LYS A 129 12.00 34.13 -15.65
C LYS A 129 11.51 34.04 -14.20
N LEU A 130 10.23 34.31 -13.94
CA LEU A 130 9.67 34.24 -12.59
C LEU A 130 9.56 32.79 -12.12
N LYS A 131 9.08 31.90 -12.99
CA LYS A 131 9.02 30.45 -12.70
C LYS A 131 10.41 29.87 -12.45
N ARG A 132 11.40 30.18 -13.31
CA ARG A 132 12.81 29.82 -13.08
C ARG A 132 13.33 30.28 -11.73
N ASN A 133 13.07 31.53 -11.35
CA ASN A 133 13.53 32.08 -10.06
C ASN A 133 12.88 31.39 -8.85
N ARG A 134 11.60 31.01 -8.96
CA ARG A 134 10.91 30.24 -7.91
C ARG A 134 11.51 28.86 -7.74
N ILE A 135 11.77 28.16 -8.86
CA ILE A 135 12.45 26.85 -8.86
C ILE A 135 13.84 26.97 -8.23
N LYS A 136 14.62 27.98 -8.64
CA LYS A 136 15.98 28.20 -8.11
C LYS A 136 15.99 28.31 -6.58
N ARG A 137 15.07 29.10 -6.00
CA ARG A 137 14.96 29.29 -4.54
C ARG A 137 14.59 28.01 -3.79
N LEU A 138 13.93 27.06 -4.45
CA LEU A 138 13.61 25.74 -3.90
C LEU A 138 14.81 24.79 -4.01
N VAL A 139 15.54 24.79 -5.12
CA VAL A 139 16.68 23.87 -5.29
C VAL A 139 17.86 24.31 -4.44
N ASP A 140 18.18 25.62 -4.43
CA ASP A 140 19.32 26.16 -3.71
C ASP A 140 19.17 26.05 -2.18
N GLY A 141 17.94 25.93 -1.66
CA GLY A 141 17.64 25.76 -0.23
C GLY A 141 17.98 26.93 0.71
N THR A 142 18.73 27.93 0.24
CA THR A 142 19.48 28.89 1.08
C THR A 142 18.87 30.30 1.14
N SER A 143 17.60 30.44 0.77
CA SER A 143 16.93 31.75 0.78
C SER A 143 16.86 32.35 2.20
N SER A 144 17.34 33.59 2.38
CA SER A 144 17.36 34.24 3.70
C SER A 144 15.97 34.24 4.35
N PRO A 145 15.83 33.73 5.59
CA PRO A 145 14.55 33.61 6.27
C PRO A 145 14.02 35.00 6.67
N LYS A 146 12.85 35.39 6.16
CA LYS A 146 12.23 36.69 6.41
C LYS A 146 11.26 36.68 7.60
N HIS A 147 10.83 35.49 8.03
CA HIS A 147 9.88 35.33 9.12
C HIS A 147 10.39 35.84 10.47
N ILE A 148 11.71 35.79 10.70
CA ILE A 148 12.35 36.16 11.97
C ILE A 148 12.02 37.60 12.35
N GLU A 149 12.13 38.54 11.39
CA GLU A 149 11.82 39.96 11.58
C GLU A 149 10.33 40.24 11.82
N LYS A 150 9.44 39.31 11.47
CA LYS A 150 7.98 39.48 11.55
C LYS A 150 7.34 38.71 12.69
N MET A 151 8.07 37.73 13.25
CA MET A 151 7.54 36.80 14.23
C MET A 151 7.38 37.47 15.60
N LYS A 152 6.16 37.41 16.15
CA LYS A 152 5.86 37.88 17.51
C LYS A 152 5.76 36.76 18.53
N ASN A 153 5.40 35.56 18.08
CA ASN A 153 5.18 34.39 18.94
C ASN A 153 5.82 33.15 18.30
N PRO A 154 6.85 32.56 18.93
CA PRO A 154 7.50 31.32 18.45
C PRO A 154 6.54 30.14 18.25
N LYS A 155 5.46 30.04 19.03
CA LYS A 155 4.47 28.95 18.90
C LYS A 155 3.76 28.94 17.54
N ASN A 156 3.77 30.05 16.81
CA ASN A 156 3.17 30.18 15.48
C ASN A 156 4.22 30.30 14.37
N GLU A 157 5.48 29.95 14.64
CA GLU A 157 6.60 30.13 13.72
C GLU A 157 6.31 29.57 12.31
N LEU A 158 5.74 28.37 12.21
CA LEU A 158 5.40 27.78 10.90
C LEU A 158 4.43 28.65 10.07
N ALA A 159 3.48 29.33 10.72
CA ALA A 159 2.60 30.28 10.04
C ALA A 159 3.38 31.50 9.54
N TYR A 160 4.25 32.08 10.37
CA TYR A 160 5.12 33.18 9.92
C TYR A 160 6.02 32.76 8.75
N ARG A 161 6.63 31.57 8.83
CA ARG A 161 7.42 31.00 7.74
C ARG A 161 6.61 30.93 6.44
N SER A 162 5.38 30.43 6.47
CA SER A 162 4.52 30.33 5.27
C SER A 162 4.08 31.69 4.69
N PHE A 163 3.96 32.73 5.52
CA PHE A 163 3.59 34.09 5.06
C PHE A 163 4.76 34.93 4.54
N TYR A 164 5.98 34.66 5.00
CA TYR A 164 7.11 35.58 4.78
C TYR A 164 8.29 34.96 4.05
N ASN A 165 8.58 33.67 4.25
CA ASN A 165 9.68 33.01 3.57
C ASN A 165 9.27 32.64 2.14
N PRO A 166 10.16 32.79 1.14
CA PRO A 166 9.92 32.25 -0.20
C PRO A 166 9.78 30.71 -0.19
N THR A 167 10.64 30.04 0.57
CA THR A 167 10.67 28.58 0.70
C THR A 167 10.73 28.20 2.18
N THR A 168 9.91 27.22 2.57
CA THR A 168 9.93 26.60 3.90
C THR A 168 9.90 25.09 3.75
N TYR A 169 10.82 24.40 4.42
CA TYR A 169 10.84 22.95 4.51
C TYR A 169 10.36 22.52 5.89
N VAL A 170 9.39 21.63 5.93
CA VAL A 170 8.83 21.08 7.15
C VAL A 170 9.25 19.62 7.24
N TRP A 171 10.10 19.30 8.21
CA TRP A 171 10.40 17.92 8.55
C TRP A 171 9.39 17.44 9.58
N GLY A 172 8.52 16.52 9.16
CA GLY A 172 7.46 15.98 9.99
C GLY A 172 7.60 14.47 10.20
N PRO A 173 8.34 14.04 11.24
CA PRO A 173 8.34 12.66 11.71
C PRO A 173 6.92 12.09 11.94
N PRO A 174 6.75 10.76 11.98
CA PRO A 174 5.47 10.09 12.18
C PRO A 174 4.75 10.57 13.45
N GLY A 175 3.44 10.77 13.34
CA GLY A 175 2.61 11.16 14.49
C GLY A 175 2.77 12.62 14.93
N THR A 176 3.62 13.42 14.30
CA THR A 176 3.87 14.82 14.71
C THR A 176 2.82 15.84 14.24
N GLY A 177 1.74 15.35 13.61
CA GLY A 177 0.63 16.19 13.16
C GLY A 177 0.95 17.03 11.93
N LYS A 178 1.64 16.47 10.92
CA LYS A 178 1.91 17.12 9.62
C LYS A 178 0.65 17.76 9.04
N SER A 179 -0.36 16.95 8.73
CA SER A 179 -1.59 17.43 8.07
C SER A 179 -2.36 18.43 8.94
N TYR A 180 -2.34 18.29 10.25
CA TYR A 180 -2.92 19.26 11.20
C TYR A 180 -2.18 20.62 11.16
N ASN A 181 -0.84 20.62 11.15
CA ASN A 181 -0.07 21.85 11.10
C ASN A 181 -0.17 22.52 9.72
N LEU A 182 -0.18 21.74 8.65
CA LEU A 182 -0.42 22.22 7.29
C LEU A 182 -1.82 22.81 7.13
N SER A 183 -2.87 22.15 7.66
CA SER A 183 -4.23 22.67 7.58
C SER A 183 -4.41 23.99 8.31
N ARG A 184 -3.70 24.20 9.42
CA ARG A 184 -3.67 25.49 10.14
C ARG A 184 -3.06 26.62 9.31
N ILE A 185 -1.95 26.38 8.61
CA ILE A 185 -1.37 27.42 7.74
C ILE A 185 -2.26 27.68 6.52
N ILE A 186 -2.84 26.64 5.91
CA ILE A 186 -3.76 26.79 4.78
C ILE A 186 -5.00 27.61 5.20
N SER A 187 -5.61 27.26 6.33
CA SER A 187 -6.73 28.01 6.92
C SER A 187 -6.35 29.47 7.20
N ALA A 188 -5.14 29.75 7.67
CA ALA A 188 -4.69 31.13 7.91
C ALA A 188 -4.55 31.94 6.63
N HIS A 189 -4.03 31.36 5.54
CA HIS A 189 -3.94 32.02 4.23
C HIS A 189 -5.32 32.23 3.61
N TYR A 190 -6.19 31.21 3.65
CA TYR A 190 -7.57 31.31 3.19
C TYR A 190 -8.33 32.45 3.88
N GLN A 191 -8.23 32.57 5.20
CA GLN A 191 -8.87 33.64 5.98
C GLN A 191 -8.31 35.05 5.68
N LYS A 192 -7.19 35.14 4.95
CA LYS A 192 -6.62 36.39 4.43
C LYS A 192 -6.95 36.61 2.95
N GLY A 193 -7.87 35.83 2.39
CA GLY A 193 -8.29 35.89 0.98
C GLY A 193 -7.20 35.44 -0.01
N LYS A 194 -6.20 34.67 0.45
CA LYS A 194 -5.07 34.20 -0.37
C LYS A 194 -5.41 32.92 -1.08
N SER A 195 -4.91 32.76 -2.31
CA SER A 195 -5.04 31.51 -3.07
C SER A 195 -3.98 30.49 -2.64
N VAL A 196 -4.41 29.25 -2.39
CA VAL A 196 -3.57 28.16 -1.92
C VAL A 196 -3.75 26.92 -2.80
N LEU A 197 -2.64 26.39 -3.31
CA LEU A 197 -2.61 25.09 -3.98
C LEU A 197 -2.01 24.06 -3.04
N VAL A 198 -2.76 23.00 -2.77
CA VAL A 198 -2.39 21.88 -1.91
C VAL A 198 -2.10 20.67 -2.79
N LEU A 199 -0.89 20.13 -2.69
CA LEU A 199 -0.39 19.05 -3.52
C LEU A 199 0.14 17.90 -2.67
N ALA A 200 0.00 16.68 -3.17
CA ALA A 200 0.70 15.52 -2.64
C ALA A 200 0.97 14.49 -3.76
N HIS A 201 1.84 13.52 -3.49
CA HIS A 201 2.15 12.46 -4.45
C HIS A 201 0.96 11.50 -4.68
N SER A 202 0.15 11.23 -3.66
CA SER A 202 -0.97 10.26 -3.71
C SER A 202 -2.31 10.92 -3.39
N ASN A 203 -3.41 10.37 -3.95
CA ASN A 203 -4.77 10.83 -3.64
C ASN A 203 -5.06 10.76 -2.13
N ALA A 204 -4.67 9.66 -1.46
CA ALA A 204 -4.90 9.48 -0.03
C ALA A 204 -4.26 10.60 0.82
N ALA A 205 -3.05 11.06 0.47
CA ALA A 205 -2.42 12.17 1.18
C ALA A 205 -3.14 13.50 0.94
N VAL A 206 -3.62 13.75 -0.29
CA VAL A 206 -4.46 14.92 -0.58
C VAL A 206 -5.76 14.86 0.20
N ASP A 207 -6.42 13.71 0.23
CA ASP A 207 -7.71 13.50 0.90
C ASP A 207 -7.61 13.75 2.42
N VAL A 208 -6.55 13.25 3.07
CA VAL A 208 -6.29 13.48 4.49
C VAL A 208 -6.08 14.97 4.77
N LEU A 209 -5.23 15.64 3.98
CA LEU A 209 -4.94 17.05 4.20
C LEU A 209 -6.17 17.93 3.91
N MET A 210 -6.91 17.65 2.83
CA MET A 210 -8.12 18.41 2.49
C MET A 210 -9.23 18.20 3.53
N SER A 211 -9.40 16.99 4.07
CA SER A 211 -10.35 16.75 5.18
C SER A 211 -10.02 17.62 6.40
N GLU A 212 -8.74 17.70 6.79
CA GLU A 212 -8.32 18.54 7.89
C GLU A 212 -8.42 20.05 7.57
N VAL A 213 -8.14 20.47 6.34
CA VAL A 213 -8.32 21.85 5.88
C VAL A 213 -9.77 22.29 5.98
N THR A 214 -10.68 21.48 5.44
CA THR A 214 -12.13 21.75 5.44
C THR A 214 -12.62 21.86 6.88
N LYS A 215 -12.31 20.87 7.73
CA LYS A 215 -12.65 20.91 9.16
C LYS A 215 -12.15 22.17 9.88
N GLN A 216 -10.94 22.63 9.59
CA GLN A 216 -10.38 23.85 10.20
C GLN A 216 -11.06 25.14 9.72
N ILE A 217 -11.44 25.20 8.44
CA ILE A 217 -12.06 26.38 7.84
C ILE A 217 -13.55 26.45 8.21
N GLU A 218 -14.29 25.36 8.07
CA GLU A 218 -15.72 25.30 8.36
C GLU A 218 -16.03 25.61 9.82
N LYS A 219 -15.17 25.16 10.75
CA LYS A 219 -15.28 25.48 12.18
C LYS A 219 -15.33 27.00 12.45
N LYS A 220 -14.77 27.83 11.58
CA LYS A 220 -14.78 29.29 11.72
C LYS A 220 -16.04 29.95 11.17
N LYS A 221 -16.94 29.21 10.52
CA LYS A 221 -18.21 29.69 9.91
C LYS A 221 -18.06 30.91 9.00
N LYS A 222 -16.88 31.06 8.37
CA LYS A 222 -16.55 32.12 7.42
C LYS A 222 -15.94 31.49 6.18
N TRP A 223 -16.81 30.96 5.33
CA TRP A 223 -16.46 30.34 4.06
C TRP A 223 -17.67 30.25 3.12
N THR A 224 -17.40 30.09 1.83
CA THR A 224 -18.42 29.93 0.79
C THR A 224 -18.21 28.60 0.06
N PRO A 225 -19.28 27.82 -0.24
CA PRO A 225 -19.19 26.63 -1.09
C PRO A 225 -18.49 26.93 -2.43
N GLY A 226 -17.65 25.99 -2.88
CA GLY A 226 -16.83 26.16 -4.08
C GLY A 226 -15.50 26.91 -3.88
N GLU A 227 -15.27 27.58 -2.74
CA GLU A 227 -13.97 28.20 -2.48
C GLU A 227 -12.88 27.20 -2.06
N ILE A 228 -13.27 26.02 -1.59
CA ILE A 228 -12.38 24.93 -1.17
C ILE A 228 -12.75 23.69 -1.98
N VAL A 229 -11.83 23.24 -2.83
CA VAL A 229 -12.09 22.17 -3.79
C VAL A 229 -11.02 21.09 -3.69
N ARG A 230 -11.44 19.84 -3.55
CA ARG A 230 -10.64 18.65 -3.83
C ARG A 230 -10.83 18.29 -5.30
N TYR A 231 -9.82 18.58 -6.12
CA TYR A 231 -9.88 18.37 -7.56
C TYR A 231 -9.26 17.02 -7.97
N GLY A 232 -10.06 16.19 -8.64
CA GLY A 232 -9.74 14.82 -9.00
C GLY A 232 -10.44 13.80 -8.12
N TYR A 233 -10.14 12.51 -8.35
CA TYR A 233 -10.84 11.41 -7.72
C TYR A 233 -10.38 11.13 -6.28
N SER A 234 -11.31 10.67 -5.44
CA SER A 234 -11.07 10.27 -4.04
C SER A 234 -11.75 8.94 -3.74
N GLN A 235 -11.03 8.03 -3.06
CA GLN A 235 -11.58 6.81 -2.48
C GLN A 235 -12.04 7.01 -1.02
N ASN A 236 -11.70 8.15 -0.42
CA ASN A 236 -12.05 8.44 0.96
C ASN A 236 -13.57 8.72 1.07
N GLU A 237 -14.25 7.92 1.88
CA GLU A 237 -15.71 8.00 2.06
C GLU A 237 -16.17 9.38 2.57
N HIS A 238 -15.46 9.97 3.54
CA HIS A 238 -15.78 11.31 4.03
C HIS A 238 -15.68 12.36 2.93
N ILE A 239 -14.66 12.29 2.07
CA ILE A 239 -14.53 13.22 0.93
C ILE A 239 -15.64 13.01 -0.10
N ARG A 240 -15.95 11.75 -0.43
CA ARG A 240 -16.99 11.40 -1.42
C ARG A 240 -18.38 11.86 -0.99
N ASN A 241 -18.67 11.75 0.31
CA ASN A 241 -19.95 12.11 0.88
C ASN A 241 -20.03 13.60 1.28
N HIS A 242 -18.93 14.35 1.17
CA HIS A 242 -18.93 15.77 1.49
C HIS A 242 -19.62 16.57 0.38
N GLU A 243 -20.68 17.31 0.73
CA GLU A 243 -21.55 18.01 -0.23
C GLU A 243 -20.79 18.98 -1.14
N THR A 244 -19.80 19.69 -0.60
CA THR A 244 -19.17 20.84 -1.28
C THR A 244 -17.72 20.64 -1.69
N LEU A 245 -17.07 19.54 -1.30
CA LEU A 245 -15.61 19.42 -1.41
C LEU A 245 -15.17 18.84 -2.76
N LEU A 246 -15.93 17.91 -3.33
CA LEU A 246 -15.75 17.46 -4.69
C LEU A 246 -16.57 18.35 -5.62
N THR A 247 -15.96 18.84 -6.68
CA THR A 247 -16.61 19.63 -7.74
C THR A 247 -17.83 18.93 -8.32
N SER A 248 -17.72 17.63 -8.62
CA SER A 248 -18.85 16.83 -9.11
C SER A 248 -20.03 16.86 -8.15
N LYS A 249 -19.78 16.70 -6.84
CA LYS A 249 -20.82 16.70 -5.81
C LYS A 249 -21.41 18.09 -5.58
N LEU A 250 -20.56 19.12 -5.63
CA LEU A 250 -20.99 20.50 -5.54
C LEU A 250 -21.94 20.85 -6.68
N VAL A 251 -21.60 20.47 -7.92
CA VAL A 251 -22.46 20.69 -9.10
C VAL A 251 -23.80 20.01 -8.96
N GLU A 252 -23.82 18.74 -8.50
CA GLU A 252 -25.06 17.99 -8.22
C GLU A 252 -25.91 18.66 -7.14
N THR A 253 -25.27 19.15 -6.07
CA THR A 253 -25.98 19.78 -4.94
C THR A 253 -26.55 21.14 -5.33
N THR A 254 -25.85 21.89 -6.20
CA THR A 254 -26.38 23.16 -6.72
C THR A 254 -27.39 22.99 -7.84
N ASN A 255 -27.43 21.83 -8.51
CA ASN A 255 -28.35 21.51 -9.60
C ASN A 255 -29.04 20.17 -9.33
N GLU A 256 -29.98 20.15 -8.37
CA GLU A 256 -30.65 18.93 -7.90
C GLU A 256 -31.21 18.07 -9.05
N ALA A 257 -31.81 18.69 -10.07
CA ALA A 257 -32.33 18.00 -11.24
C ALA A 257 -31.26 17.19 -12.00
N TRP A 258 -30.02 17.66 -12.07
CA TRP A 258 -28.91 16.92 -12.70
C TRP A 258 -28.46 15.74 -11.83
N GLY A 259 -28.51 15.92 -10.51
CA GLY A 259 -28.22 14.85 -9.55
C GLY A 259 -29.25 13.71 -9.62
N GLU A 260 -30.54 14.04 -9.62
CA GLU A 260 -31.65 13.08 -9.74
C GLU A 260 -31.60 12.32 -11.08
N GLU A 261 -31.42 13.05 -12.19
CA GLU A 261 -31.31 12.44 -13.52
C GLU A 261 -30.11 11.50 -13.59
N ARG A 262 -28.94 11.87 -13.02
CA ARG A 262 -27.77 10.98 -12.98
C ARG A 262 -28.04 9.72 -12.17
N LEU A 263 -28.60 9.86 -10.96
CA LEU A 263 -28.92 8.72 -10.09
C LEU A 263 -29.85 7.73 -10.80
N TYR A 264 -30.89 8.24 -11.46
CA TYR A 264 -31.80 7.41 -12.26
C TYR A 264 -31.08 6.67 -13.40
N LEU A 265 -30.20 7.36 -14.14
CA LEU A 265 -29.40 6.76 -15.20
C LEU A 265 -28.42 5.70 -14.67
N GLU A 266 -27.77 5.94 -13.53
CA GLU A 266 -26.83 5.02 -12.88
C GLU A 266 -27.53 3.75 -12.34
N GLU A 267 -28.70 3.90 -11.68
CA GLU A 267 -29.51 2.77 -11.23
C GLU A 267 -29.97 1.92 -12.42
N THR A 268 -30.51 2.56 -13.47
CA THR A 268 -30.97 1.85 -14.67
C THR A 268 -29.80 1.15 -15.40
N ARG A 269 -28.63 1.79 -15.44
CA ARG A 269 -27.39 1.21 -16.00
C ARG A 269 -26.99 -0.05 -15.23
N GLN A 270 -27.07 -0.02 -13.90
CA GLN A 270 -26.72 -1.17 -13.07
C GLN A 270 -27.66 -2.35 -13.31
N ASP A 271 -28.98 -2.12 -13.34
CA ASP A 271 -29.97 -3.16 -13.61
C ASP A 271 -29.76 -3.83 -14.97
N LEU A 272 -29.49 -3.04 -16.02
CA LEU A 272 -29.21 -3.55 -17.36
C LEU A 272 -27.89 -4.32 -17.40
N ARG A 273 -26.86 -3.85 -16.69
CA ARG A 273 -25.57 -4.55 -16.58
C ARG A 273 -25.74 -5.92 -15.94
N GLU A 274 -26.49 -6.04 -14.84
CA GLU A 274 -26.77 -7.33 -14.20
C GLU A 274 -27.52 -8.29 -15.13
N LYS A 275 -28.48 -7.79 -15.91
CA LYS A 275 -29.18 -8.59 -16.94
C LYS A 275 -28.24 -9.08 -18.04
N ILE A 276 -27.31 -8.24 -18.50
CA ILE A 276 -26.32 -8.60 -19.53
C ILE A 276 -25.38 -9.68 -18.99
N LEU A 277 -24.84 -9.49 -17.78
CA LEU A 277 -23.88 -10.42 -17.17
C LEU A 277 -24.48 -11.76 -16.76
N SER A 278 -25.80 -11.82 -16.60
CA SER A 278 -26.55 -13.05 -16.35
C SER A 278 -27.06 -13.74 -17.61
N TYR A 279 -26.68 -13.26 -18.81
CA TYR A 279 -27.13 -13.76 -20.13
C TYR A 279 -28.66 -13.71 -20.31
N LYS A 280 -29.34 -12.80 -19.60
CA LYS A 280 -30.81 -12.61 -19.66
C LYS A 280 -31.22 -11.40 -20.50
N ALA A 281 -30.27 -10.60 -20.98
CA ALA A 281 -30.54 -9.36 -21.70
C ALA A 281 -31.01 -9.58 -23.15
N THR A 282 -32.02 -8.79 -23.55
CA THR A 282 -32.53 -8.70 -24.92
C THR A 282 -31.69 -7.74 -25.78
N SER A 283 -31.92 -7.70 -27.11
CA SER A 283 -31.28 -6.70 -27.97
C SER A 283 -31.72 -5.26 -27.62
N ALA A 284 -32.96 -5.10 -27.14
CA ALA A 284 -33.49 -3.82 -26.68
C ALA A 284 -32.77 -3.35 -25.40
N ASP A 285 -32.47 -4.25 -24.46
CA ASP A 285 -31.68 -3.93 -23.26
C ASP A 285 -30.26 -3.46 -23.62
N LYS A 286 -29.62 -4.13 -24.60
CA LYS A 286 -28.29 -3.74 -25.11
C LYS A 286 -28.30 -2.41 -25.87
N LYS A 287 -29.40 -2.05 -26.53
CA LYS A 287 -29.55 -0.71 -27.13
C LYS A 287 -29.79 0.35 -26.05
N ARG A 288 -30.59 0.02 -25.03
CA ARG A 288 -30.90 0.93 -23.94
C ARG A 288 -29.68 1.28 -23.10
N ILE A 289 -28.77 0.34 -22.84
CA ILE A 289 -27.52 0.64 -22.13
C ILE A 289 -26.63 1.61 -22.93
N GLN A 290 -26.59 1.48 -24.27
CA GLN A 290 -25.86 2.43 -25.12
C GLN A 290 -26.45 3.85 -25.07
N GLU A 291 -27.78 3.98 -25.06
CA GLU A 291 -28.46 5.27 -24.90
C GLU A 291 -28.14 5.91 -23.55
N ILE A 292 -28.23 5.14 -22.46
CA ILE A 292 -27.91 5.61 -21.10
C ILE A 292 -26.44 6.06 -21.00
N GLU A 293 -25.51 5.32 -21.60
CA GLU A 293 -24.10 5.70 -21.64
C GLU A 293 -23.87 7.00 -22.42
N SER A 294 -24.59 7.21 -23.53
CA SER A 294 -24.56 8.47 -24.27
C SER A 294 -25.09 9.65 -23.43
N ASP A 295 -26.18 9.45 -22.70
CA ASP A 295 -26.78 10.48 -21.86
C ASP A 295 -25.90 10.80 -20.64
N LEU A 296 -25.32 9.78 -20.00
CA LEU A 296 -24.32 9.94 -18.94
C LEU A 296 -23.09 10.72 -19.44
N ARG A 297 -22.62 10.51 -20.68
CA ARG A 297 -21.54 11.31 -21.28
C ARG A 297 -21.91 12.77 -21.46
N LYS A 298 -23.12 13.06 -21.97
CA LYS A 298 -23.60 14.44 -22.12
C LYS A 298 -23.71 15.13 -20.77
N GLN A 299 -24.25 14.46 -19.76
CA GLN A 299 -24.29 14.99 -18.39
C GLN A 299 -22.90 15.24 -17.84
N LYS A 300 -21.97 14.30 -18.01
CA LYS A 300 -20.57 14.46 -17.58
C LYS A 300 -19.91 15.65 -18.24
N ALA A 301 -20.17 15.90 -19.52
CA ALA A 301 -19.68 17.09 -20.23
C ALA A 301 -20.25 18.39 -19.62
N LYS A 302 -21.56 18.46 -19.36
CA LYS A 302 -22.19 19.61 -18.68
C LYS A 302 -21.61 19.86 -17.29
N ILE A 303 -21.45 18.79 -16.50
CA ILE A 303 -20.84 18.87 -15.15
C ILE A 303 -19.41 19.40 -15.24
N LYS A 304 -18.64 18.96 -16.24
CA LYS A 304 -17.25 19.40 -16.45
C LYS A 304 -17.13 20.89 -16.78
N GLU A 305 -18.10 21.45 -17.50
CA GLU A 305 -18.14 22.89 -17.78
C GLU A 305 -18.36 23.71 -16.50
N VAL A 306 -19.32 23.31 -15.65
CA VAL A 306 -19.57 23.99 -14.36
C VAL A 306 -18.42 23.77 -13.38
N GLU A 307 -17.84 22.56 -13.36
CA GLU A 307 -16.65 22.24 -12.57
C GLU A 307 -15.49 23.18 -12.87
N LYS A 308 -15.29 23.54 -14.14
CA LYS A 308 -14.24 24.49 -14.55
C LYS A 308 -14.42 25.85 -13.86
N GLU A 309 -15.65 26.37 -13.81
CA GLU A 309 -15.95 27.65 -13.15
C GLU A 309 -15.63 27.61 -11.64
N TYR A 310 -16.01 26.52 -10.95
CA TYR A 310 -15.68 26.35 -9.54
C TYR A 310 -14.16 26.31 -9.31
N ILE A 311 -13.43 25.59 -10.15
CA ILE A 311 -11.97 25.48 -10.02
C ILE A 311 -11.31 26.85 -10.24
N GLU A 312 -11.72 27.59 -11.27
CA GLU A 312 -11.17 28.92 -11.57
C GLU A 312 -11.35 29.90 -10.40
N ASN A 313 -12.52 29.85 -9.75
CA ASN A 313 -12.87 30.72 -8.63
C ASN A 313 -12.38 30.23 -7.25
N ALA A 314 -12.02 28.95 -7.13
CA ALA A 314 -11.57 28.36 -5.87
C ALA A 314 -10.35 29.09 -5.27
N LYS A 315 -10.40 29.27 -3.95
CA LYS A 315 -9.31 29.85 -3.15
C LYS A 315 -8.35 28.78 -2.65
N VAL A 316 -8.84 27.57 -2.37
CA VAL A 316 -8.01 26.43 -1.96
C VAL A 316 -8.30 25.26 -2.89
N ILE A 317 -7.28 24.76 -3.56
CA ILE A 317 -7.38 23.59 -4.46
C ILE A 317 -6.47 22.48 -3.95
N GLY A 318 -7.03 21.31 -3.68
CA GLY A 318 -6.29 20.09 -3.38
C GLY A 318 -6.23 19.16 -4.59
N ALA A 319 -5.03 18.83 -5.07
CA ALA A 319 -4.83 17.92 -6.20
C ALA A 319 -3.54 17.10 -6.05
N THR A 320 -3.37 16.06 -6.86
CA THR A 320 -2.10 15.33 -6.90
C THR A 320 -1.04 16.08 -7.72
N LEU A 321 0.24 15.79 -7.47
CA LEU A 321 1.35 16.32 -8.27
C LEU A 321 1.21 15.95 -9.76
N SER A 322 0.67 14.77 -10.06
CA SER A 322 0.41 14.34 -11.45
C SER A 322 -0.70 15.17 -12.08
N LYS A 323 -1.83 15.37 -11.38
CA LYS A 323 -2.94 16.20 -11.88
C LYS A 323 -2.48 17.65 -12.13
N CYS A 324 -1.61 18.17 -11.26
CA CYS A 324 -0.97 19.48 -11.43
C CYS A 324 -0.15 19.58 -12.73
N ALA A 325 0.46 18.51 -13.21
CA ALA A 325 1.26 18.53 -14.44
C ALA A 325 0.42 18.44 -15.73
N ILE A 326 -0.80 17.91 -15.63
CA ILE A 326 -1.65 17.63 -16.80
C ILE A 326 -2.71 18.71 -17.00
N ASP A 327 -3.20 19.33 -15.93
CA ASP A 327 -4.42 20.14 -15.99
C ASP A 327 -4.13 21.65 -16.05
N SER A 328 -4.55 22.29 -17.16
CA SER A 328 -4.31 23.72 -17.41
C SER A 328 -4.97 24.62 -16.38
N LEU A 329 -6.09 24.19 -15.79
CA LEU A 329 -6.76 24.93 -14.71
C LEU A 329 -5.89 25.06 -13.46
N ILE A 330 -4.84 24.24 -13.35
CA ILE A 330 -3.85 24.33 -12.28
C ILE A 330 -2.56 24.99 -12.78
N TYR A 331 -1.90 24.43 -13.81
CA TYR A 331 -0.52 24.82 -14.14
C TYR A 331 -0.37 26.21 -14.81
N GLU A 332 -1.45 26.78 -15.32
CA GLU A 332 -1.46 28.13 -15.89
C GLU A 332 -1.67 29.21 -14.80
N ARG A 333 -2.19 28.82 -13.64
CA ARG A 333 -2.44 29.74 -12.52
C ARG A 333 -1.20 30.00 -11.67
N THR A 334 -1.20 31.14 -10.99
CA THR A 334 -0.23 31.47 -9.93
C THR A 334 -0.95 31.61 -8.60
N PHE A 335 -0.45 30.88 -7.60
CA PHE A 335 -1.00 30.85 -6.24
C PHE A 335 -0.17 31.71 -5.28
N ASP A 336 -0.79 32.25 -4.24
CA ASP A 336 -0.06 32.97 -3.18
C ASP A 336 0.79 32.01 -2.32
N LEU A 337 0.33 30.78 -2.13
CA LEU A 337 1.03 29.71 -1.44
C LEU A 337 0.81 28.37 -2.16
N VAL A 338 1.89 27.61 -2.34
CA VAL A 338 1.83 26.17 -2.66
C VAL A 338 2.24 25.39 -1.42
N VAL A 339 1.46 24.39 -1.04
CA VAL A 339 1.78 23.45 0.04
C VAL A 339 1.90 22.07 -0.58
N VAL A 340 3.04 21.40 -0.38
CA VAL A 340 3.26 20.03 -0.85
C VAL A 340 3.48 19.12 0.36
N ASP A 341 2.64 18.11 0.54
CA ASP A 341 2.77 17.08 1.58
C ASP A 341 3.36 15.78 1.00
N GLU A 342 3.94 14.94 1.88
CA GLU A 342 4.60 13.67 1.55
C GLU A 342 5.67 13.78 0.45
N VAL A 343 6.46 14.86 0.48
CA VAL A 343 7.46 15.14 -0.58
C VAL A 343 8.57 14.10 -0.68
N SER A 344 8.76 13.27 0.35
CA SER A 344 9.78 12.22 0.38
C SER A 344 9.52 11.12 -0.65
N MET A 345 8.28 10.99 -1.16
CA MET A 345 7.93 10.04 -2.22
C MET A 345 7.87 10.66 -3.62
N ALA A 346 8.06 11.97 -3.75
CA ALA A 346 7.91 12.68 -5.01
C ALA A 346 9.26 12.89 -5.70
N TYR A 347 9.27 12.82 -7.03
CA TYR A 347 10.47 13.16 -7.79
C TYR A 347 10.79 14.64 -7.64
N VAL A 348 12.08 14.98 -7.54
CA VAL A 348 12.53 16.39 -7.44
C VAL A 348 11.94 17.28 -8.55
N PRO A 349 11.88 16.84 -9.82
CA PRO A 349 11.28 17.66 -10.89
C PRO A 349 9.78 17.93 -10.70
N GLN A 350 9.03 17.07 -9.99
CA GLN A 350 7.62 17.33 -9.65
C GLN A 350 7.50 18.46 -8.62
N ILE A 351 8.37 18.45 -7.60
CA ILE A 351 8.41 19.50 -6.57
C ILE A 351 8.88 20.84 -7.18
N ALA A 352 9.81 20.79 -8.14
CA ALA A 352 10.21 21.95 -8.91
C ALA A 352 9.05 22.57 -9.70
N LEU A 353 8.25 21.75 -10.40
CA LEU A 353 7.04 22.23 -11.07
C LEU A 353 6.08 22.90 -10.07
N ALA A 354 5.82 22.26 -8.92
CA ALA A 354 4.98 22.83 -7.87
C ALA A 354 5.48 24.20 -7.38
N ALA A 355 6.79 24.36 -7.15
CA ALA A 355 7.36 25.65 -6.76
C ALA A 355 7.17 26.74 -7.81
N SER A 356 7.16 26.39 -9.10
CA SER A 356 6.95 27.37 -10.17
C SER A 356 5.59 28.07 -10.09
N LEU A 357 4.58 27.42 -9.51
CA LEU A 357 3.19 27.90 -9.45
C LEU A 357 2.92 28.80 -8.23
N GLY A 358 3.79 28.81 -7.23
CA GLY A 358 3.58 29.55 -5.98
C GLY A 358 4.46 30.78 -5.83
N LYS A 359 3.92 31.90 -5.33
CA LYS A 359 4.74 33.03 -4.84
C LYS A 359 5.61 32.60 -3.65
N ARG A 360 5.12 31.64 -2.86
CA ARG A 360 5.80 30.96 -1.76
C ARG A 360 5.48 29.47 -1.80
N ILE A 361 6.36 28.66 -1.23
CA ILE A 361 6.14 27.21 -1.10
C ILE A 361 6.47 26.70 0.31
N VAL A 362 5.63 25.79 0.79
CA VAL A 362 5.88 24.95 1.97
C VAL A 362 5.98 23.50 1.50
N VAL A 363 7.13 22.88 1.74
CA VAL A 363 7.45 21.51 1.36
C VAL A 363 7.51 20.67 2.63
N CYS A 364 6.60 19.71 2.79
CA CYS A 364 6.46 18.89 3.99
C CYS A 364 6.65 17.41 3.69
N GLY A 365 7.41 16.72 4.54
CA GLY A 365 7.66 15.30 4.40
C GLY A 365 8.62 14.77 5.46
N ASP A 366 9.07 13.54 5.25
CA ASP A 366 10.04 12.89 6.13
C ASP A 366 11.05 12.09 5.30
N PHE A 367 12.25 12.64 5.13
CA PHE A 367 13.34 12.01 4.38
C PHE A 367 13.90 10.74 5.06
N LEU A 368 13.47 10.41 6.28
CA LEU A 368 13.75 9.13 6.95
C LEU A 368 12.63 8.09 6.74
N GLN A 369 11.57 8.42 6.00
CA GLN A 369 10.58 7.46 5.47
C GLN A 369 10.87 7.14 4.00
N LEU A 370 9.97 6.43 3.32
CA LEU A 370 10.20 5.86 2.00
C LEU A 370 10.56 6.96 0.96
N PRO A 371 11.61 6.72 0.13
CA PRO A 371 11.98 7.59 -0.99
C PRO A 371 10.99 7.42 -2.16
N PRO A 372 11.12 8.21 -3.24
CA PRO A 372 10.40 7.95 -4.47
C PRO A 372 10.87 6.63 -5.10
N ILE A 373 9.99 5.99 -5.88
CA ILE A 373 10.27 4.71 -6.53
C ILE A 373 10.65 4.99 -7.99
N ALA A 374 11.94 4.98 -8.30
CA ALA A 374 12.45 5.05 -9.67
C ALA A 374 13.03 3.70 -10.10
N MET A 375 12.74 3.28 -11.32
CA MET A 375 13.03 1.92 -11.80
C MET A 375 14.23 1.84 -12.74
N ALA A 376 14.50 2.91 -13.50
CA ALA A 376 15.59 2.90 -14.48
C ALA A 376 16.96 2.88 -13.79
N ASN A 377 17.82 1.95 -14.20
CA ASN A 377 19.19 1.87 -13.71
C ASN A 377 20.09 2.90 -14.41
N HIS A 378 20.05 4.14 -13.95
CA HIS A 378 20.89 5.24 -14.43
C HIS A 378 21.32 6.15 -13.28
N GLU A 379 22.51 6.76 -13.35
CA GLU A 379 23.00 7.67 -12.29
C GLU A 379 22.09 8.88 -12.09
N LEU A 380 21.72 9.57 -13.18
CA LEU A 380 20.79 10.71 -13.11
C LEU A 380 19.41 10.34 -12.56
N VAL A 381 18.94 9.11 -12.82
CA VAL A 381 17.67 8.61 -12.26
C VAL A 381 17.82 8.42 -10.76
N ARG A 382 18.88 7.74 -10.31
CA ARG A 382 19.18 7.59 -8.88
C ARG A 382 19.28 8.93 -8.15
N LYS A 383 19.96 9.91 -8.76
CA LYS A 383 20.14 11.27 -8.23
C LYS A 383 18.83 12.05 -8.15
N TRP A 384 18.08 12.16 -9.25
CA TRP A 384 16.96 13.11 -9.33
C TRP A 384 15.58 12.51 -9.11
N LEU A 385 15.43 11.20 -9.32
CA LEU A 385 14.18 10.47 -9.16
C LEU A 385 14.24 9.45 -8.01
N GLY A 386 15.42 9.10 -7.50
CA GLY A 386 15.60 8.19 -6.34
C GLY A 386 15.90 8.90 -5.01
N GLU A 387 16.15 10.20 -5.04
CA GLU A 387 16.32 11.05 -3.85
C GLU A 387 15.23 12.11 -3.80
N ASP A 388 14.86 12.52 -2.59
CA ASP A 388 13.83 13.52 -2.37
C ASP A 388 14.41 14.95 -2.28
N MET A 389 13.51 15.95 -2.29
CA MET A 389 13.89 17.36 -2.30
C MET A 389 14.74 17.79 -1.08
N PHE A 390 14.65 17.10 0.07
CA PHE A 390 15.45 17.46 1.25
C PHE A 390 16.94 17.18 1.04
N TYR A 391 17.31 16.16 0.26
CA TYR A 391 18.71 15.87 -0.08
C TYR A 391 19.31 17.02 -0.90
N HIS A 392 18.63 17.39 -1.98
CA HIS A 392 19.11 18.42 -2.91
C HIS A 392 19.07 19.83 -2.34
N ALA A 393 18.22 20.10 -1.36
CA ALA A 393 18.21 21.35 -0.61
C ALA A 393 19.31 21.44 0.47
N GLY A 394 20.18 20.43 0.62
CA GLY A 394 21.25 20.40 1.63
C GLY A 394 20.75 20.18 3.07
N ILE A 395 19.48 19.83 3.25
CA ILE A 395 18.86 19.66 4.57
C ILE A 395 19.36 18.38 5.23
N VAL A 396 19.43 17.28 4.49
CA VAL A 396 19.85 15.99 5.04
C VAL A 396 21.29 16.07 5.55
N ASP A 397 22.18 16.73 4.80
CA ASP A 397 23.57 16.95 5.20
C ASP A 397 23.66 17.82 6.45
N SER A 398 22.91 18.93 6.50
CA SER A 398 22.84 19.80 7.68
C SER A 398 22.38 19.02 8.92
N VAL A 399 21.29 18.25 8.81
CA VAL A 399 20.77 17.42 9.92
C VAL A 399 21.76 16.34 10.35
N ASN A 400 22.47 15.71 9.41
CA ASN A 400 23.46 14.69 9.72
C ASN A 400 24.68 15.27 10.45
N LYS A 401 25.09 16.48 10.11
CA LYS A 401 26.15 17.24 10.81
C LYS A 401 25.68 17.93 12.09
N SER A 402 24.38 17.87 12.40
CA SER A 402 23.74 18.60 13.50
C SER A 402 23.86 20.12 13.37
N GLU A 403 23.88 20.62 12.14
CA GLU A 403 23.86 22.04 11.78
C GLU A 403 22.42 22.52 11.54
N ALA A 404 22.15 23.80 11.82
CA ALA A 404 20.85 24.40 11.58
C ALA A 404 20.69 24.81 10.11
N HIS A 405 19.61 24.37 9.47
CA HIS A 405 19.24 24.84 8.14
C HIS A 405 18.22 25.99 8.23
N PRO A 406 18.47 27.17 7.65
CA PRO A 406 17.68 28.39 7.89
C PRO A 406 16.20 28.24 7.52
N ASN A 407 15.91 27.46 6.47
CA ASN A 407 14.55 27.25 5.97
C ASN A 407 13.88 25.97 6.50
N LEU A 408 14.54 25.20 7.37
CA LEU A 408 14.00 23.99 7.95
C LEU A 408 13.20 24.30 9.23
N PHE A 409 12.01 23.70 9.35
CA PHE A 409 11.22 23.67 10.55
C PHE A 409 10.88 22.21 10.88
N MET A 410 11.24 21.75 12.08
CA MET A 410 10.98 20.36 12.50
C MET A 410 9.75 20.30 13.41
N LEU A 411 8.83 19.39 13.12
CA LEU A 411 7.78 19.02 14.07
C LEU A 411 8.35 17.98 15.03
N GLN A 412 8.35 18.26 16.33
CA GLN A 412 9.08 17.44 17.31
C GLN A 412 8.18 16.57 18.20
N GLU A 413 6.86 16.79 18.19
CA GLU A 413 5.97 16.19 19.20
C GLU A 413 4.98 15.19 18.60
N GLN A 414 5.17 13.89 18.88
CA GLN A 414 4.35 12.80 18.34
C GLN A 414 3.13 12.48 19.22
N ARG A 415 1.99 12.19 18.59
CA ARG A 415 0.68 11.92 19.23
C ARG A 415 0.07 10.57 18.85
N ARG A 416 0.78 9.77 18.06
CA ARG A 416 0.26 8.53 17.46
C ARG A 416 0.52 7.32 18.33
N MET A 417 1.80 7.05 18.57
CA MET A 417 2.32 5.77 19.05
C MET A 417 2.35 5.73 20.57
N HIS A 418 2.08 4.56 21.14
CA HIS A 418 2.47 4.23 22.51
C HIS A 418 3.98 4.45 22.71
N ALA A 419 4.37 4.85 23.92
CA ALA A 419 5.76 5.22 24.24
C ALA A 419 6.76 4.08 23.95
N ASP A 420 6.41 2.84 24.28
CA ASP A 420 7.30 1.69 24.01
C ASP A 420 7.50 1.41 22.51
N ILE A 421 6.56 1.83 21.66
CA ILE A 421 6.67 1.74 20.20
C ILE A 421 7.50 2.91 19.66
N SER A 422 7.22 4.14 20.10
CA SER A 422 7.94 5.34 19.62
C SER A 422 9.42 5.33 20.05
N LYS A 423 9.75 4.73 21.20
CA LYS A 423 11.09 4.68 21.78
C LYS A 423 12.15 4.17 20.81
N PHE A 424 11.86 3.09 20.08
CA PHE A 424 12.79 2.53 19.08
C PHE A 424 13.09 3.55 17.97
N THR A 425 12.04 4.04 17.30
CA THR A 425 12.22 4.92 16.14
C THR A 425 12.87 6.23 16.55
N ASN A 426 12.50 6.78 17.70
CA ASN A 426 13.12 8.00 18.21
C ASN A 426 14.62 7.83 18.50
N SER A 427 15.01 6.74 19.16
CA SER A 427 16.40 6.51 19.55
C SER A 427 17.30 6.18 18.36
N PHE A 428 16.85 5.29 17.47
CA PHE A 428 17.69 4.73 16.40
C PHE A 428 17.60 5.49 15.08
N ILE A 429 16.48 6.17 14.81
CA ILE A 429 16.20 6.79 13.52
C ILE A 429 16.23 8.32 13.65
N TYR A 430 15.47 8.89 14.59
CA TYR A 430 15.37 10.36 14.75
C TYR A 430 16.44 10.96 15.68
N LYS A 431 17.30 10.14 16.29
CA LYS A 431 18.37 10.52 17.23
C LYS A 431 17.85 11.41 18.37
N ASN A 432 16.76 10.99 19.02
CA ASN A 432 16.13 11.66 20.17
C ASN A 432 15.63 13.09 19.90
N ARG A 433 15.32 13.43 18.64
CA ARG A 433 14.77 14.75 18.27
C ARG A 433 13.25 14.83 18.36
N VAL A 434 12.58 13.71 18.60
CA VAL A 434 11.12 13.62 18.72
C VAL A 434 10.77 13.29 20.17
N TYR A 435 9.66 13.79 20.67
CA TYR A 435 9.15 13.47 22.01
C TYR A 435 7.65 13.19 21.98
N ASP A 436 7.18 12.52 23.02
CA ASP A 436 5.80 12.05 23.14
C ASP A 436 4.91 13.15 23.74
N HIS A 437 3.80 13.47 23.08
CA HIS A 437 2.76 14.33 23.65
C HIS A 437 2.04 13.60 24.80
N PRO A 438 1.59 14.27 25.87
CA PRO A 438 0.88 13.61 26.98
C PRO A 438 -0.34 12.74 26.59
N SER A 439 -1.01 13.06 25.47
CA SER A 439 -2.14 12.27 24.96
C SER A 439 -1.77 10.85 24.51
N VAL A 440 -0.49 10.52 24.33
CA VAL A 440 -0.09 9.14 23.99
C VAL A 440 -0.35 8.17 25.14
N SER A 441 -0.55 8.68 26.36
CA SER A 441 -0.94 7.87 27.52
C SER A 441 -2.25 7.10 27.29
N GLU A 442 -3.17 7.63 26.48
CA GLU A 442 -4.41 6.96 26.07
C GLU A 442 -4.15 5.66 25.28
N ARG A 443 -2.98 5.52 24.65
CA ARG A 443 -2.62 4.31 23.89
C ARG A 443 -2.42 3.10 24.79
N LYS A 444 -2.30 3.29 26.11
CA LYS A 444 -2.27 2.20 27.09
C LYS A 444 -3.52 1.33 27.03
N GLU A 445 -4.70 1.92 26.74
CA GLU A 445 -5.93 1.16 26.60
C GLU A 445 -5.88 0.18 25.42
N LEU A 446 -5.24 0.56 24.32
CA LEU A 446 -5.02 -0.34 23.19
C LEU A 446 -3.97 -1.40 23.50
N ALA A 447 -2.92 -1.06 24.26
CA ALA A 447 -1.88 -2.01 24.67
C ALA A 447 -2.42 -3.09 25.63
N ARG A 448 -3.45 -2.78 26.44
CA ARG A 448 -4.15 -3.74 27.32
C ARG A 448 -4.82 -4.88 26.57
N LEU A 449 -5.20 -4.66 25.31
CA LEU A 449 -5.88 -5.66 24.50
C LEU A 449 -4.96 -6.82 24.11
N GLN A 450 -5.55 -7.94 23.74
CA GLN A 450 -4.89 -9.13 23.20
C GLN A 450 -4.54 -8.96 21.70
N PRO A 451 -3.65 -9.81 21.14
CA PRO A 451 -2.73 -10.73 21.82
C PRO A 451 -1.68 -9.96 22.64
N PHE A 452 -1.18 -10.62 23.69
CA PHE A 452 -0.17 -10.08 24.63
C PHE A 452 -0.70 -8.85 25.39
N ALA A 453 -1.63 -9.09 26.32
CA ALA A 453 -2.26 -8.01 27.09
C ALA A 453 -1.23 -7.23 27.92
N ASN A 454 -1.38 -5.90 27.90
CA ASN A 454 -0.51 -4.90 28.54
C ASN A 454 0.84 -4.64 27.85
N GLU A 455 1.08 -5.25 26.69
CA GLU A 455 2.31 -5.05 25.94
C GLU A 455 2.06 -4.30 24.63
N ALA A 456 2.76 -3.19 24.44
CA ALA A 456 2.63 -2.38 23.23
C ALA A 456 3.61 -2.78 22.12
N SER A 457 4.73 -3.43 22.45
CA SER A 457 5.79 -3.80 21.51
C SER A 457 6.28 -5.21 21.82
N VAL A 458 6.04 -6.14 20.89
CA VAL A 458 6.24 -7.58 21.10
C VAL A 458 7.08 -8.17 19.98
N LEU A 459 8.00 -9.08 20.33
CA LEU A 459 8.69 -9.93 19.38
C LEU A 459 8.14 -11.35 19.51
N PHE A 460 7.65 -11.90 18.40
CA PHE A 460 7.28 -13.28 18.30
C PHE A 460 8.26 -14.03 17.41
N ASP A 461 9.05 -14.89 18.03
CA ASP A 461 10.05 -15.72 17.37
C ASP A 461 9.38 -16.92 16.68
N THR A 462 9.45 -16.93 15.35
CA THR A 462 8.96 -18.03 14.52
C THR A 462 10.01 -19.11 14.28
N SER A 463 11.21 -18.98 14.86
CA SER A 463 12.21 -20.04 14.84
C SER A 463 11.59 -21.35 15.38
N LEU A 464 11.99 -22.48 14.79
CA LEU A 464 11.54 -23.82 15.19
C LEU A 464 10.02 -24.08 15.06
N MET A 465 9.28 -23.25 14.32
CA MET A 465 7.85 -23.47 14.03
C MET A 465 7.57 -24.17 12.68
N GLY A 466 8.62 -24.53 11.94
CA GLY A 466 8.48 -24.96 10.56
C GLY A 466 8.00 -23.82 9.65
N ALA A 467 8.43 -22.59 9.91
CA ALA A 467 8.11 -21.45 9.07
C ALA A 467 9.10 -21.36 7.91
N PHE A 468 8.76 -21.92 6.74
CA PHE A 468 9.63 -21.93 5.56
C PHE A 468 9.31 -20.77 4.60
N SER A 469 10.34 -20.04 4.19
CA SER A 469 10.23 -18.97 3.20
C SER A 469 10.38 -19.55 1.80
N LEU A 470 9.26 -19.76 1.13
CA LEU A 470 9.18 -20.23 -0.25
C LEU A 470 9.12 -19.05 -1.24
N LYS A 471 9.20 -19.34 -2.54
CA LYS A 471 9.04 -18.36 -3.62
C LYS A 471 7.84 -18.72 -4.48
N ASP A 472 7.02 -17.73 -4.79
CA ASP A 472 5.98 -17.84 -5.82
C ASP A 472 6.64 -18.17 -7.16
N ALA A 473 6.21 -19.26 -7.78
CA ALA A 473 6.77 -19.77 -9.03
C ALA A 473 6.68 -18.74 -10.18
N ALA A 474 5.65 -17.88 -10.20
CA ALA A 474 5.45 -16.91 -11.26
C ALA A 474 6.28 -15.63 -11.05
N SER A 475 6.21 -15.02 -9.86
CA SER A 475 6.84 -13.71 -9.61
C SER A 475 8.21 -13.77 -8.96
N GLY A 476 8.62 -14.92 -8.42
CA GLY A 476 9.80 -15.05 -7.56
C GLY A 476 9.69 -14.35 -6.19
N SER A 477 8.54 -13.74 -5.88
CA SER A 477 8.28 -13.08 -4.60
C SER A 477 8.19 -14.11 -3.47
N ARG A 478 8.68 -13.76 -2.27
CA ARG A 478 8.73 -14.70 -1.14
C ARG A 478 7.41 -14.74 -0.37
N PHE A 479 7.11 -15.89 0.21
CA PHE A 479 5.98 -16.10 1.10
C PHE A 479 6.30 -17.19 2.13
N ASN A 480 5.61 -17.15 3.27
CA ASN A 480 5.78 -18.10 4.36
C ASN A 480 4.40 -18.43 4.95
N ILE A 481 3.93 -19.66 4.68
CA ILE A 481 2.58 -20.10 5.02
C ILE A 481 2.39 -20.08 6.54
N MET A 482 3.29 -20.72 7.30
CA MET A 482 3.17 -20.79 8.75
C MET A 482 3.23 -19.41 9.39
N SER A 483 4.20 -18.56 9.03
CA SER A 483 4.29 -17.18 9.56
C SER A 483 3.00 -16.40 9.29
N GLY A 484 2.46 -16.52 8.06
CA GLY A 484 1.21 -15.86 7.71
C GLY A 484 0.00 -16.39 8.49
N LEU A 485 -0.10 -17.70 8.73
CA LEU A 485 -1.14 -18.26 9.58
C LEU A 485 -1.02 -17.78 11.04
N VAL A 486 0.20 -17.66 11.57
CA VAL A 486 0.42 -17.07 12.91
C VAL A 486 -0.05 -15.62 12.95
N ALA A 487 0.28 -14.82 11.93
CA ALA A 487 -0.23 -13.45 11.80
C ALA A 487 -1.77 -13.41 11.78
N MET A 488 -2.41 -14.35 11.05
CA MET A 488 -3.87 -14.49 11.03
C MET A 488 -4.44 -14.81 12.40
N GLN A 489 -3.83 -15.74 13.15
CA GLN A 489 -4.27 -16.09 14.50
C GLN A 489 -4.21 -14.87 15.43
N MET A 490 -3.10 -14.14 15.42
CA MET A 490 -2.92 -12.93 16.24
C MET A 490 -3.92 -11.83 15.87
N MET A 491 -4.15 -11.63 14.57
CA MET A 491 -5.15 -10.69 14.08
C MET A 491 -6.56 -11.07 14.60
N LEU A 492 -6.96 -12.33 14.50
CA LEU A 492 -8.27 -12.79 14.97
C LEU A 492 -8.43 -12.64 16.47
N ILE A 493 -7.36 -12.88 17.25
CA ILE A 493 -7.35 -12.60 18.69
C ILE A 493 -7.61 -11.12 18.96
N GLY A 494 -6.90 -10.23 18.26
CA GLY A 494 -7.10 -8.78 18.40
C GLY A 494 -8.52 -8.33 18.06
N LEU A 495 -9.09 -8.85 16.97
CA LEU A 495 -10.48 -8.56 16.59
C LEU A 495 -11.48 -9.02 17.66
N LEU A 496 -11.28 -10.21 18.22
CA LEU A 496 -12.13 -10.72 19.30
C LEU A 496 -12.09 -9.85 20.56
N ASP A 497 -10.93 -9.28 20.86
CA ASP A 497 -10.72 -8.45 22.04
C ASP A 497 -11.06 -6.96 21.81
N GLY A 498 -11.55 -6.60 20.62
CA GLY A 498 -12.08 -5.28 20.33
C GLY A 498 -11.12 -4.30 19.63
N VAL A 499 -10.02 -4.78 19.06
CA VAL A 499 -9.14 -3.95 18.24
C VAL A 499 -9.89 -3.50 16.97
N GLN A 500 -9.97 -2.19 16.75
CA GLN A 500 -10.83 -1.59 15.72
C GLN A 500 -10.14 -1.35 14.38
N SER A 501 -8.81 -1.50 14.30
CA SER A 501 -8.10 -1.44 13.03
C SER A 501 -6.78 -2.22 13.11
N ILE A 502 -6.54 -3.10 12.13
CA ILE A 502 -5.38 -3.99 12.13
C ILE A 502 -4.66 -3.92 10.79
N GLY A 503 -3.33 -3.84 10.84
CA GLY A 503 -2.46 -3.97 9.67
C GLY A 503 -1.52 -5.14 9.79
N VAL A 504 -1.48 -6.00 8.78
CA VAL A 504 -0.42 -7.01 8.62
C VAL A 504 0.52 -6.55 7.53
N VAL A 505 1.69 -6.06 7.92
CA VAL A 505 2.68 -5.50 7.01
C VAL A 505 3.77 -6.52 6.72
N THR A 506 4.15 -6.66 5.46
CA THR A 506 5.18 -7.61 4.99
C THR A 506 6.00 -7.00 3.86
N PRO A 507 7.29 -7.33 3.70
CA PRO A 507 8.08 -6.82 2.58
C PRO A 507 7.70 -7.43 1.22
N TYR A 508 6.99 -8.58 1.19
CA TYR A 508 6.78 -9.34 -0.04
C TYR A 508 5.34 -9.30 -0.56
N ARG A 509 5.20 -9.12 -1.88
CA ARG A 509 3.90 -9.07 -2.56
C ARG A 509 3.16 -10.41 -2.50
N ALA A 510 3.85 -11.54 -2.65
CA ALA A 510 3.23 -12.87 -2.53
C ALA A 510 2.64 -13.09 -1.12
N GLN A 511 3.40 -12.79 -0.06
CA GLN A 511 2.90 -12.86 1.31
C GLN A 511 1.68 -11.95 1.53
N SER A 512 1.75 -10.70 1.05
CA SER A 512 0.63 -9.75 1.14
C SER A 512 -0.62 -10.28 0.44
N ARG A 513 -0.49 -10.89 -0.75
CA ARG A 513 -1.61 -11.45 -1.52
C ARG A 513 -2.21 -12.68 -0.85
N PHE A 514 -1.37 -13.56 -0.30
CA PHE A 514 -1.81 -14.71 0.49
C PHE A 514 -2.64 -14.24 1.70
N LEU A 515 -2.08 -13.34 2.50
CA LEU A 515 -2.75 -12.81 3.69
C LEU A 515 -4.02 -12.04 3.35
N SER A 516 -4.02 -11.17 2.34
CA SER A 516 -5.21 -10.39 1.99
C SER A 516 -6.37 -11.27 1.53
N THR A 517 -6.08 -12.31 0.76
CA THR A 517 -7.07 -13.32 0.34
C THR A 517 -7.62 -14.06 1.56
N CYS A 518 -6.73 -14.51 2.46
CA CYS A 518 -7.13 -15.21 3.68
C CYS A 518 -7.99 -14.35 4.60
N ILE A 519 -7.60 -13.08 4.82
CA ILE A 519 -8.36 -12.12 5.62
C ILE A 519 -9.75 -11.91 5.04
N ARG A 520 -9.85 -11.63 3.74
CA ARG A 520 -11.14 -11.43 3.07
C ARG A 520 -12.04 -12.64 3.29
N GLU A 521 -11.54 -13.83 2.97
CA GLU A 521 -12.30 -15.08 3.06
C GLU A 521 -12.69 -15.43 4.51
N MET A 522 -11.83 -15.17 5.49
CA MET A 522 -12.09 -15.45 6.90
C MET A 522 -13.06 -14.47 7.56
N LEU A 523 -13.03 -13.19 7.16
CA LEU A 523 -13.86 -12.15 7.75
C LEU A 523 -15.19 -11.96 7.00
N GLN A 524 -15.31 -12.44 5.77
CA GLN A 524 -16.55 -12.38 5.00
C GLN A 524 -17.70 -13.02 5.79
N ARG A 525 -18.85 -12.34 5.85
CA ARG A 525 -20.06 -12.79 6.57
C ARG A 525 -19.84 -13.00 8.08
N THR A 526 -18.86 -12.31 8.67
CA THR A 526 -18.69 -12.23 10.12
C THR A 526 -19.05 -10.83 10.61
N LYS A 527 -19.27 -10.66 11.93
CA LYS A 527 -19.49 -9.34 12.54
C LYS A 527 -18.29 -8.38 12.37
N TYR A 528 -17.13 -8.88 11.97
CA TYR A 528 -15.90 -8.11 11.77
C TYR A 528 -15.70 -7.63 10.33
N GLN A 529 -16.63 -7.92 9.41
CA GLN A 529 -16.47 -7.60 7.98
C GLN A 529 -16.23 -6.10 7.68
N ASN A 530 -16.71 -5.21 8.56
CA ASN A 530 -16.57 -3.76 8.41
C ASN A 530 -15.37 -3.19 9.19
N ILE A 531 -14.62 -4.03 9.91
CA ILE A 531 -13.42 -3.58 10.63
C ILE A 531 -12.29 -3.38 9.61
N PRO A 532 -11.60 -2.23 9.58
CA PRO A 532 -10.48 -1.98 8.68
C PRO A 532 -9.28 -2.89 8.97
N VAL A 533 -9.24 -4.03 8.27
CA VAL A 533 -8.12 -4.98 8.30
C VAL A 533 -7.44 -5.00 6.94
N LEU A 534 -6.13 -4.75 6.92
CA LEU A 534 -5.34 -4.70 5.68
C LEU A 534 -4.09 -5.56 5.81
N ALA A 535 -3.85 -6.44 4.83
CA ALA A 535 -2.54 -7.07 4.63
C ALA A 535 -1.88 -6.52 3.37
N ALA A 536 -0.74 -5.86 3.52
CA ALA A 536 -0.12 -5.13 2.43
C ALA A 536 1.40 -5.01 2.57
N THR A 537 2.07 -4.61 1.48
CA THR A 537 3.46 -4.20 1.56
C THR A 537 3.61 -2.84 2.24
N VAL A 538 4.80 -2.55 2.76
CA VAL A 538 5.08 -1.30 3.52
C VAL A 538 4.63 -0.03 2.78
N HIS A 539 4.81 0.01 1.47
CA HIS A 539 4.42 1.13 0.60
C HIS A 539 2.92 1.45 0.69
N LYS A 540 2.04 0.44 0.74
CA LYS A 540 0.59 0.63 0.83
C LYS A 540 0.13 1.16 2.20
N PHE A 541 0.97 1.03 3.22
CA PHE A 541 0.66 1.56 4.55
C PHE A 541 1.10 3.02 4.75
N GLN A 542 1.82 3.61 3.79
CA GLN A 542 2.27 4.99 3.92
C GLN A 542 1.08 5.96 4.03
N GLY A 543 1.17 6.92 4.94
CA GLY A 543 0.08 7.85 5.24
C GLY A 543 -1.09 7.27 6.05
N SER A 544 -1.12 5.95 6.27
CA SER A 544 -2.15 5.30 7.11
C SER A 544 -1.63 5.02 8.53
N GLU A 545 -2.54 4.64 9.42
CA GLU A 545 -2.24 4.12 10.77
C GLU A 545 -3.26 3.04 11.16
N ARG A 546 -2.89 2.19 12.12
CA ARG A 546 -3.72 1.10 12.66
C ARG A 546 -3.50 0.99 14.16
N ASP A 547 -4.53 0.56 14.88
CA ASP A 547 -4.45 0.34 16.32
C ASP A 547 -3.43 -0.75 16.66
N MET A 548 -3.43 -1.81 15.85
CA MET A 548 -2.47 -2.91 15.90
C MET A 548 -1.76 -3.09 14.56
N MET A 549 -0.44 -3.25 14.59
CA MET A 549 0.37 -3.65 13.44
C MET A 549 1.11 -4.95 13.74
N ILE A 550 1.04 -5.89 12.79
CA ILE A 550 1.83 -7.13 12.77
C ILE A 550 2.82 -7.00 11.62
N PHE A 551 4.12 -7.00 11.92
CA PHE A 551 5.19 -6.95 10.93
C PHE A 551 5.76 -8.36 10.70
N ASP A 552 5.33 -9.00 9.62
CA ASP A 552 5.83 -10.30 9.20
C ASP A 552 7.05 -10.16 8.30
N THR A 553 8.21 -10.57 8.81
CA THR A 553 9.49 -10.50 8.09
C THR A 553 9.63 -11.57 7.00
N VAL A 554 8.84 -12.65 7.06
CA VAL A 554 8.75 -13.78 6.09
C VAL A 554 10.01 -14.63 5.92
N ASP A 555 11.17 -13.98 5.82
CA ASP A 555 12.43 -14.62 5.47
C ASP A 555 12.88 -15.62 6.53
N SER A 556 13.18 -16.82 6.05
CA SER A 556 13.66 -17.96 6.82
C SER A 556 14.28 -18.99 5.86
N TYR A 557 14.67 -20.15 6.38
CA TYR A 557 15.05 -21.30 5.54
C TYR A 557 13.93 -21.65 4.52
N PRO A 558 14.23 -22.09 3.28
CA PRO A 558 15.55 -22.43 2.73
C PRO A 558 16.28 -21.26 2.04
N GLN A 559 15.87 -20.01 2.26
CA GLN A 559 16.56 -18.90 1.60
C GLN A 559 17.97 -18.74 2.18
N GLU A 560 19.01 -18.69 1.35
CA GLU A 560 20.39 -18.52 1.84
C GLU A 560 20.63 -17.15 2.50
N ARG A 561 19.91 -16.13 2.03
CA ARG A 561 19.99 -14.76 2.55
C ARG A 561 18.62 -14.09 2.62
N PRO A 562 18.41 -13.18 3.59
CA PRO A 562 17.27 -12.27 3.60
C PRO A 562 17.12 -11.53 2.26
N GLY A 563 15.92 -11.08 1.94
CA GLY A 563 15.68 -10.37 0.68
C GLY A 563 16.40 -9.03 0.64
N VAL A 564 16.54 -8.51 -0.58
CA VAL A 564 17.23 -7.24 -0.86
C VAL A 564 16.69 -6.08 -0.01
N LEU A 565 15.39 -6.12 0.30
CA LEU A 565 14.69 -5.13 1.13
C LEU A 565 15.27 -4.98 2.55
N PHE A 566 16.01 -5.97 3.05
CA PHE A 566 16.66 -5.92 4.36
C PHE A 566 18.17 -5.62 4.31
N PHE A 567 18.80 -5.56 3.12
CA PHE A 567 20.24 -5.30 2.99
C PHE A 567 20.58 -3.93 2.41
N ASP A 568 19.65 -3.26 1.75
CA ASP A 568 19.85 -1.89 1.26
C ASP A 568 20.22 -0.96 2.43
N HIS A 569 21.19 -0.07 2.22
CA HIS A 569 21.57 0.99 3.17
C HIS A 569 20.39 1.89 3.58
N LYS A 570 19.32 1.90 2.77
CA LYS A 570 18.06 2.61 3.04
C LYS A 570 16.97 1.74 3.72
N ASN A 571 17.26 0.49 4.13
CA ASN A 571 16.27 -0.41 4.76
C ASN A 571 15.63 0.16 6.04
N HIS A 572 16.34 1.06 6.73
CA HIS A 572 15.85 1.72 7.93
C HIS A 572 14.54 2.45 7.66
N ARG A 573 14.31 2.96 6.44
CA ARG A 573 13.08 3.63 6.04
C ARG A 573 11.89 2.67 5.99
N LEU A 574 12.10 1.43 5.55
CA LEU A 574 11.07 0.39 5.51
C LEU A 574 10.66 -0.01 6.93
N VAL A 575 11.64 -0.29 7.78
CA VAL A 575 11.42 -0.60 9.20
C VAL A 575 10.75 0.57 9.91
N ASN A 576 11.21 1.80 9.65
CA ASN A 576 10.62 3.02 10.19
C ASN A 576 9.13 3.11 9.84
N VAL A 577 8.77 2.95 8.57
CA VAL A 577 7.35 3.00 8.18
C VAL A 577 6.58 1.88 8.86
N ALA A 578 7.04 0.63 8.81
CA ALA A 578 6.35 -0.52 9.40
C ALA A 578 6.02 -0.32 10.89
N VAL A 579 7.00 0.11 11.70
CA VAL A 579 6.81 0.38 13.14
C VAL A 579 5.87 1.55 13.36
N THR A 580 6.05 2.64 12.62
CA THR A 580 5.37 3.92 12.90
C THR A 580 3.91 3.99 12.44
N ARG A 581 3.38 2.89 11.90
CA ARG A 581 1.95 2.77 11.59
C ARG A 581 1.12 2.35 12.81
N ALA A 582 1.74 1.75 13.81
CA ALA A 582 1.05 1.28 15.01
C ALA A 582 0.65 2.46 15.90
N ARG A 583 -0.55 2.41 16.49
CA ARG A 583 -0.98 3.35 17.54
C ARG A 583 -0.74 2.76 18.91
N GLY A 584 -1.27 1.56 19.17
CA GLY A 584 -1.28 0.95 20.50
C GLY A 584 -0.48 -0.33 20.62
N LYS A 585 -0.38 -1.11 19.55
CA LYS A 585 0.29 -2.41 19.58
C LYS A 585 1.07 -2.71 18.30
N PHE A 586 2.32 -3.11 18.47
CA PHE A 586 3.22 -3.52 17.41
C PHE A 586 3.77 -4.92 17.72
N ILE A 587 3.64 -5.84 16.78
CA ILE A 587 4.10 -7.23 16.92
C ILE A 587 5.01 -7.54 15.75
N GLN A 588 6.27 -7.88 16.00
CA GLN A 588 7.19 -8.37 14.98
C GLN A 588 7.14 -9.90 14.93
N LEU A 589 6.88 -10.49 13.76
CA LEU A 589 7.04 -11.92 13.50
C LEU A 589 8.36 -12.14 12.75
N SER A 590 9.27 -12.92 13.34
CA SER A 590 10.57 -13.16 12.71
C SER A 590 11.19 -14.48 13.13
N ASP A 591 11.86 -15.15 12.19
CA ASP A 591 12.77 -16.24 12.50
C ASP A 591 14.07 -15.63 13.03
N CYS A 592 14.18 -15.52 14.35
CA CYS A 592 15.26 -14.79 14.98
C CYS A 592 16.61 -15.51 14.78
N HIS A 593 16.60 -16.85 14.77
CA HIS A 593 17.79 -17.65 14.43
C HIS A 593 18.29 -17.32 13.02
N TYR A 594 17.40 -17.38 12.03
CA TYR A 594 17.75 -17.07 10.64
C TYR A 594 18.28 -15.65 10.47
N MET A 595 17.61 -14.67 11.08
CA MET A 595 17.99 -13.26 10.97
C MET A 595 19.34 -12.98 11.63
N ARG A 596 19.60 -13.50 12.84
CA ARG A 596 20.89 -13.31 13.51
C ARG A 596 22.06 -13.93 12.76
N LYS A 597 21.82 -15.06 12.08
CA LYS A 597 22.84 -15.75 11.26
C LYS A 597 23.17 -14.98 9.98
N ASN A 598 22.16 -14.41 9.33
CA ASN A 598 22.31 -13.91 7.96
C ASN A 598 22.25 -12.38 7.82
N LEU A 599 21.89 -11.63 8.88
CA LEU A 599 21.73 -10.18 8.84
C LEU A 599 22.70 -9.48 9.79
N SER A 600 23.39 -8.45 9.30
CA SER A 600 24.32 -7.66 10.13
C SER A 600 23.60 -6.93 11.27
N ARG A 601 24.25 -6.81 12.43
CA ARG A 601 23.75 -6.06 13.60
C ARG A 601 23.55 -4.56 13.35
N LYS A 602 24.18 -4.01 12.29
CA LYS A 602 24.01 -2.61 11.88
C LYS A 602 22.70 -2.36 11.13
N GLN A 603 22.04 -3.40 10.63
CA GLN A 603 20.80 -3.26 9.88
C GLN A 603 19.64 -2.92 10.80
N ALA A 604 18.71 -2.10 10.32
CA ALA A 604 17.61 -1.58 11.13
C ALA A 604 16.69 -2.67 11.69
N LEU A 605 16.47 -3.76 10.96
CA LEU A 605 15.68 -4.90 11.44
C LEU A 605 16.38 -5.59 12.63
N SER A 606 17.69 -5.84 12.53
CA SER A 606 18.47 -6.41 13.64
C SER A 606 18.45 -5.50 14.86
N GLN A 607 18.51 -4.18 14.66
CA GLN A 607 18.40 -3.20 15.74
C GLN A 607 17.01 -3.17 16.39
N LEU A 608 15.95 -3.32 15.59
CA LEU A 608 14.58 -3.43 16.09
C LEU A 608 14.42 -4.69 16.94
N THR A 609 14.79 -5.86 16.40
CA THR A 609 14.74 -7.14 17.13
C THR A 609 15.48 -7.03 18.46
N ALA A 610 16.73 -6.56 18.43
CA ALA A 610 17.54 -6.40 19.63
C ALA A 610 17.03 -5.31 20.59
N HIS A 611 16.24 -4.34 20.12
CA HIS A 611 15.62 -3.34 20.97
C HIS A 611 14.44 -3.93 21.72
N ILE A 612 13.58 -4.69 21.03
CA ILE A 612 12.42 -5.37 21.62
C ILE A 612 12.91 -6.41 22.63
N GLU A 613 13.89 -7.25 22.29
CA GLU A 613 14.48 -8.23 23.23
C GLU A 613 15.00 -7.61 24.54
N ARG A 614 15.41 -6.34 24.51
CA ARG A 614 15.95 -5.64 25.68
C ARG A 614 14.88 -4.93 26.51
N HIS A 615 13.70 -4.65 25.96
CA HIS A 615 12.72 -3.73 26.57
C HIS A 615 11.28 -4.26 26.59
N GLY A 616 10.98 -5.31 25.84
CA GLY A 616 9.68 -5.97 25.79
C GLY A 616 9.85 -7.49 25.89
N ASP A 617 8.74 -8.20 25.89
CA ASP A 617 8.76 -9.65 26.02
C ASP A 617 8.94 -10.34 24.67
N VAL A 618 9.63 -11.49 24.73
CA VAL A 618 9.88 -12.35 23.59
C VAL A 618 9.03 -13.60 23.75
N TYR A 619 8.24 -13.86 22.73
CA TYR A 619 7.31 -14.96 22.69
C TYR A 619 7.71 -15.95 21.60
N ASP A 620 7.48 -17.23 21.86
CA ASP A 620 7.70 -18.28 20.88
C ASP A 620 6.57 -19.31 20.98
N ARG A 621 6.72 -20.43 20.25
CA ARG A 621 5.76 -21.53 20.29
C ARG A 621 5.48 -22.09 21.69
N THR A 622 6.46 -22.07 22.61
CA THR A 622 6.37 -22.62 23.96
C THR A 622 5.74 -21.64 24.94
N THR A 623 6.18 -20.38 24.93
CA THR A 623 5.69 -19.35 25.85
C THR A 623 4.30 -18.84 25.47
N SER A 624 3.85 -19.13 24.24
CA SER A 624 2.58 -18.65 23.70
C SER A 624 1.52 -19.72 23.53
N ARG A 625 1.57 -20.77 24.36
CA ARG A 625 0.65 -21.93 24.31
C ARG A 625 -0.83 -21.52 24.22
N GLN A 626 -1.19 -20.48 24.96
CA GLN A 626 -2.55 -19.93 24.99
C GLN A 626 -3.03 -19.38 23.64
N LEU A 627 -2.15 -18.92 22.76
CA LEU A 627 -2.55 -18.44 21.43
C LEU A 627 -3.11 -19.57 20.56
N TRP A 628 -2.56 -20.78 20.72
CA TRP A 628 -2.91 -21.96 19.92
C TRP A 628 -4.11 -22.70 20.49
N GLU A 629 -4.23 -22.73 21.83
CA GLU A 629 -5.34 -23.42 22.52
C GLU A 629 -6.68 -22.68 22.37
N ARG A 630 -6.66 -21.37 22.09
CA ARG A 630 -7.86 -20.57 21.83
C ARG A 630 -8.51 -21.00 20.51
N LYS A 631 -9.65 -21.68 20.61
CA LYS A 631 -10.52 -22.07 19.47
C LYS A 631 -11.30 -20.86 18.93
N ILE A 632 -10.61 -19.98 18.23
CA ILE A 632 -11.16 -18.70 17.72
C ILE A 632 -12.01 -18.88 16.47
N SER A 633 -11.55 -19.74 15.56
CA SER A 633 -12.21 -19.98 14.28
C SER A 633 -12.37 -21.48 14.06
N LYS A 634 -13.50 -21.87 13.45
CA LYS A 634 -13.68 -23.24 12.95
C LYS A 634 -12.87 -23.47 11.66
N ARG A 635 -12.56 -22.39 10.92
CA ARG A 635 -11.83 -22.44 9.65
C ARG A 635 -10.31 -22.53 9.84
N LEU A 636 -9.75 -21.83 10.82
CA LEU A 636 -8.33 -21.93 11.19
C LEU A 636 -8.22 -22.59 12.56
N ARG A 637 -7.65 -23.80 12.61
CA ARG A 637 -7.44 -24.55 13.85
C ARG A 637 -5.97 -24.91 13.99
N TRP A 638 -5.49 -24.84 15.22
CA TRP A 638 -4.12 -25.15 15.58
C TRP A 638 -4.07 -26.44 16.36
N PHE A 639 -2.97 -27.16 16.19
CA PHE A 639 -2.71 -28.41 16.84
C PHE A 639 -1.27 -28.46 17.33
N MET A 640 -1.11 -28.92 18.57
CA MET A 640 0.18 -29.07 19.22
C MET A 640 0.28 -30.48 19.81
N GLU A 641 1.51 -30.99 19.79
CA GLU A 641 1.85 -32.39 19.90
C GLU A 641 1.45 -33.10 21.21
N MET A 642 0.97 -32.38 22.23
CA MET A 642 0.57 -33.01 23.50
C MET A 642 -0.90 -33.43 23.58
N ASN A 643 -1.72 -33.20 22.53
CA ASN A 643 -3.13 -33.61 22.52
C ASN A 643 -3.40 -34.67 21.44
N LEU A 644 -3.91 -35.83 21.87
CA LEU A 644 -4.41 -36.94 21.03
C LEU A 644 -5.56 -36.54 20.05
N GLU A 645 -5.97 -35.27 20.01
CA GLU A 645 -6.98 -34.73 19.09
C GLU A 645 -6.45 -34.48 17.66
N GLU A 646 -5.17 -34.15 17.51
CA GLU A 646 -4.57 -33.77 16.23
C GLU A 646 -4.58 -34.88 15.17
N PRO A 647 -4.14 -36.13 15.48
CA PRO A 647 -4.21 -37.22 14.52
C PRO A 647 -5.66 -37.51 14.11
N LYS A 648 -6.62 -37.35 15.02
CA LYS A 648 -8.04 -37.60 14.71
C LYS A 648 -8.60 -36.59 13.71
N GLY A 649 -8.22 -35.32 13.83
CA GLY A 649 -8.65 -34.27 12.91
C GLY A 649 -8.16 -34.51 11.48
N LEU A 650 -6.85 -34.74 11.32
CA LEU A 650 -6.24 -34.99 10.02
C LEU A 650 -6.77 -36.28 9.38
N LEU A 651 -6.81 -37.38 10.13
CA LEU A 651 -7.32 -38.66 9.63
C LEU A 651 -8.79 -38.55 9.21
N LYS A 652 -9.61 -37.81 9.96
CA LYS A 652 -11.01 -37.55 9.60
C LYS A 652 -11.13 -36.82 8.26
N ASP A 653 -10.35 -35.76 8.04
CA ASP A 653 -10.39 -35.03 6.78
C ASP A 653 -9.89 -35.89 5.60
N ILE A 654 -8.83 -36.70 5.79
CA ILE A 654 -8.32 -37.63 4.76
C ILE A 654 -9.38 -38.66 4.36
N LEU A 655 -10.04 -39.27 5.34
CA LEU A 655 -11.08 -40.27 5.09
C LEU A 655 -12.36 -39.67 4.50
N ALA A 656 -12.62 -38.38 4.76
CA ALA A 656 -13.76 -37.65 4.21
C ALA A 656 -13.50 -37.10 2.79
N ALA A 657 -12.26 -37.17 2.30
CA ALA A 657 -11.90 -36.68 0.98
C ALA A 657 -12.69 -37.39 -0.13
N LYS A 658 -13.23 -36.61 -1.07
CA LYS A 658 -14.12 -37.10 -2.14
C LYS A 658 -13.49 -37.10 -3.52
N ARG A 659 -12.57 -36.16 -3.79
CA ARG A 659 -12.03 -35.91 -5.14
C ARG A 659 -10.53 -36.17 -5.18
N LYS A 660 -9.75 -35.42 -4.41
CA LYS A 660 -8.29 -35.48 -4.48
C LYS A 660 -7.60 -35.08 -3.19
N ILE A 661 -6.42 -35.63 -2.99
CA ILE A 661 -5.49 -35.29 -1.91
C ILE A 661 -4.12 -35.00 -2.53
N ILE A 662 -3.57 -33.84 -2.25
CA ILE A 662 -2.19 -33.46 -2.62
C ILE A 662 -1.35 -33.43 -1.36
N ILE A 663 -0.22 -34.11 -1.35
CA ILE A 663 0.65 -34.22 -0.17
C ILE A 663 2.06 -33.81 -0.58
N SER A 664 2.70 -32.94 0.20
CA SER A 664 4.14 -32.73 0.11
C SER A 664 4.86 -33.37 1.29
N LEU A 665 5.87 -34.19 0.98
CA LEU A 665 6.68 -34.94 1.95
C LEU A 665 8.16 -34.75 1.63
N PRO A 666 8.83 -33.79 2.29
CA PRO A 666 10.28 -33.63 2.15
C PRO A 666 11.06 -34.90 2.58
N SER A 667 10.51 -35.72 3.49
CA SER A 667 11.02 -37.06 3.81
C SER A 667 9.88 -38.04 4.04
N THR A 668 9.92 -39.20 3.36
CA THR A 668 8.90 -40.25 3.49
C THR A 668 9.17 -41.19 4.67
N LYS A 669 10.39 -41.18 5.25
CA LYS A 669 10.81 -42.12 6.30
C LYS A 669 10.16 -41.88 7.66
N GLN A 670 9.60 -40.69 7.89
CA GLN A 670 9.20 -40.21 9.22
C GLN A 670 7.70 -39.91 9.36
N VAL A 671 6.87 -40.36 8.42
CA VAL A 671 5.41 -40.13 8.44
C VAL A 671 4.71 -41.16 9.34
N ASP A 672 3.76 -40.70 10.16
CA ASP A 672 2.90 -41.55 10.99
C ASP A 672 2.20 -42.66 10.17
N LYS A 673 2.35 -43.92 10.61
CA LYS A 673 1.75 -45.10 9.96
C LYS A 673 0.23 -44.98 9.79
N ARG A 674 -0.47 -44.32 10.71
CA ARG A 674 -1.93 -44.10 10.65
C ARG A 674 -2.31 -43.24 9.45
N VAL A 675 -1.48 -42.27 9.07
CA VAL A 675 -1.71 -41.42 7.90
C VAL A 675 -1.62 -42.27 6.63
N TRP A 676 -0.60 -43.13 6.51
CA TRP A 676 -0.51 -44.07 5.38
C TRP A 676 -1.74 -44.99 5.29
N GLN A 677 -2.19 -45.53 6.42
CA GLN A 677 -3.39 -46.37 6.46
C GLN A 677 -4.65 -45.60 6.02
N ALA A 678 -4.82 -44.35 6.43
CA ALA A 678 -5.95 -43.53 6.00
C ALA A 678 -5.90 -43.23 4.49
N LEU A 679 -4.70 -42.94 3.97
CA LEU A 679 -4.48 -42.73 2.54
C LEU A 679 -4.68 -44.00 1.69
N MET A 680 -4.45 -45.19 2.24
CA MET A 680 -4.79 -46.45 1.55
C MET A 680 -6.28 -46.73 1.52
N ARG A 681 -7.06 -46.15 2.46
CA ARG A 681 -8.50 -46.40 2.61
C ARG A 681 -9.38 -45.37 1.89
N THR A 682 -8.81 -44.24 1.49
CA THR A 682 -9.57 -43.20 0.78
C THR A 682 -9.75 -43.56 -0.69
N ASN A 683 -10.88 -43.13 -1.26
CA ASN A 683 -11.17 -43.27 -2.69
C ASN A 683 -10.72 -42.05 -3.50
N ALA A 684 -10.17 -41.03 -2.86
CA ALA A 684 -9.71 -39.81 -3.52
C ALA A 684 -8.43 -40.06 -4.35
N GLN A 685 -8.25 -39.29 -5.43
CA GLN A 685 -7.02 -39.33 -6.21
C GLN A 685 -5.87 -38.72 -5.41
N ILE A 686 -4.79 -39.47 -5.21
CA ILE A 686 -3.64 -39.02 -4.41
C ILE A 686 -2.48 -38.59 -5.31
N THR A 687 -2.01 -37.36 -5.11
CA THR A 687 -0.77 -36.83 -5.69
C THR A 687 0.24 -36.59 -4.57
N VAL A 688 1.45 -37.13 -4.70
CA VAL A 688 2.51 -36.99 -3.70
C VAL A 688 3.71 -36.28 -4.31
N TYR A 689 4.16 -35.20 -3.67
CA TYR A 689 5.39 -34.47 -3.97
C TYR A 689 6.48 -34.91 -3.00
N SER A 690 7.43 -35.71 -3.48
CA SER A 690 8.55 -36.21 -2.67
C SER A 690 9.71 -36.71 -3.53
N ASP A 691 10.93 -36.59 -3.03
CA ASP A 691 12.12 -37.18 -3.63
C ASP A 691 12.31 -38.67 -3.23
N GLY A 692 11.66 -39.10 -2.14
CA GLY A 692 11.77 -40.45 -1.58
C GLY A 692 10.71 -41.44 -2.11
N PRO A 693 10.91 -42.75 -1.87
CA PRO A 693 9.90 -43.75 -2.21
C PRO A 693 8.64 -43.56 -1.35
N VAL A 694 7.47 -43.73 -1.98
CA VAL A 694 6.15 -43.60 -1.33
C VAL A 694 5.51 -44.98 -1.18
N PRO A 695 5.10 -45.40 0.03
CA PRO A 695 4.53 -46.71 0.30
C PRO A 695 3.03 -46.79 -0.05
N LEU A 696 2.60 -46.19 -1.17
CA LEU A 696 1.22 -46.21 -1.65
C LEU A 696 1.15 -46.75 -3.08
N LYS A 697 0.19 -47.64 -3.34
CA LYS A 697 -0.13 -48.12 -4.70
C LYS A 697 -1.10 -47.12 -5.36
N ASN A 698 -1.02 -46.95 -6.68
CA ASN A 698 -1.91 -46.08 -7.48
C ASN A 698 -1.91 -44.59 -7.11
N VAL A 699 -0.73 -44.01 -6.88
CA VAL A 699 -0.56 -42.57 -6.61
C VAL A 699 0.20 -41.87 -7.73
N LYS A 700 -0.10 -40.59 -7.95
CA LYS A 700 0.68 -39.74 -8.87
C LYS A 700 1.89 -39.19 -8.11
N LEU A 701 3.07 -39.79 -8.31
CA LEU A 701 4.31 -39.31 -7.71
C LEU A 701 4.94 -38.19 -8.54
N GLN A 702 5.19 -37.05 -7.92
CA GLN A 702 5.96 -35.93 -8.46
C GLN A 702 7.29 -35.84 -7.71
N ARG A 703 8.41 -36.07 -8.42
CA ARG A 703 9.77 -36.00 -7.84
C ARG A 703 10.23 -34.56 -7.71
N GLN A 704 9.59 -33.84 -6.80
CA GLN A 704 9.91 -32.45 -6.50
C GLN A 704 9.70 -32.19 -5.00
N ASN A 705 10.76 -31.86 -4.30
CA ASN A 705 10.70 -31.44 -2.91
C ASN A 705 10.28 -29.98 -2.79
N LYS A 706 9.19 -29.71 -2.07
CA LYS A 706 8.67 -28.35 -1.81
C LYS A 706 9.21 -27.74 -0.50
N ALA A 707 10.23 -28.36 0.11
CA ALA A 707 10.92 -27.97 1.35
C ALA A 707 10.05 -27.95 2.64
N PHE A 708 8.73 -27.92 2.53
CA PHE A 708 7.80 -27.86 3.66
C PHE A 708 6.69 -28.92 3.54
N PRO A 709 6.38 -29.68 4.61
CA PRO A 709 5.29 -30.65 4.58
C PRO A 709 3.92 -29.98 4.64
N PHE A 710 3.02 -30.38 3.73
CA PHE A 710 1.62 -29.97 3.75
C PHE A 710 0.69 -31.02 3.13
N ILE A 711 -0.61 -30.91 3.42
CA ILE A 711 -1.68 -31.68 2.76
C ILE A 711 -2.78 -30.73 2.28
N VAL A 712 -3.19 -30.87 1.02
CA VAL A 712 -4.38 -30.23 0.45
C VAL A 712 -5.43 -31.29 0.17
N ILE A 713 -6.65 -31.08 0.64
CA ILE A 713 -7.78 -32.02 0.50
C ILE A 713 -8.90 -31.30 -0.24
N ASP A 714 -9.31 -31.87 -1.38
CA ASP A 714 -10.41 -31.41 -2.25
C ASP A 714 -10.36 -29.93 -2.66
N ASP A 715 -9.17 -29.30 -2.61
CA ASP A 715 -8.96 -27.85 -2.75
C ASP A 715 -9.74 -26.99 -1.71
N GLU A 716 -10.25 -27.61 -0.63
CA GLU A 716 -11.05 -26.94 0.41
C GLU A 716 -10.33 -26.84 1.76
N ILE A 717 -9.47 -27.80 2.07
CA ILE A 717 -8.75 -27.89 3.35
C ILE A 717 -7.25 -27.96 3.09
N PHE A 718 -6.50 -27.16 3.84
CA PHE A 718 -5.04 -27.13 3.83
C PHE A 718 -4.51 -27.40 5.23
N TRP A 719 -3.69 -28.43 5.35
CA TRP A 719 -2.93 -28.72 6.56
C TRP A 719 -1.48 -28.30 6.35
N ALA A 720 -1.04 -27.29 7.07
CA ALA A 720 0.33 -26.79 7.08
C ALA A 720 1.12 -27.47 8.20
N GLY A 721 2.30 -28.01 7.88
CA GLY A 721 3.14 -28.74 8.83
C GLY A 721 2.76 -30.22 8.99
N ALA A 722 1.91 -30.74 8.10
CA ALA A 722 1.39 -32.12 8.12
C ALA A 722 1.83 -32.88 6.85
N PRO A 723 1.81 -34.23 6.84
CA PRO A 723 1.46 -35.13 7.95
C PRO A 723 2.56 -35.21 9.00
N LEU A 724 2.15 -35.32 10.27
CA LEU A 724 3.01 -35.39 11.45
C LEU A 724 4.23 -36.27 11.18
N THR A 725 5.36 -35.59 11.01
CA THR A 725 6.66 -36.23 10.88
C THR A 725 7.29 -36.28 12.26
N SER A 726 6.73 -37.09 13.15
CA SER A 726 7.33 -37.34 14.46
C SER A 726 8.81 -37.68 14.22
N GLN A 727 9.73 -36.87 14.74
CA GLN A 727 11.18 -36.98 14.60
C GLN A 727 11.86 -36.43 13.32
N MET A 728 11.18 -35.68 12.44
CA MET A 728 11.88 -34.93 11.38
C MET A 728 12.76 -33.82 11.97
N MET A 729 14.06 -33.92 11.74
CA MET A 729 15.02 -32.82 11.88
C MET A 729 15.27 -32.26 10.49
N PHE A 730 14.88 -31.01 10.25
CA PHE A 730 15.29 -30.28 9.04
C PHE A 730 16.65 -29.62 9.29
N GLU A 731 17.45 -29.41 8.25
CA GLU A 731 18.69 -28.66 8.36
C GLU A 731 18.43 -27.28 8.98
N GLY A 732 18.93 -27.06 10.20
CA GLY A 732 18.77 -25.81 10.95
C GLY A 732 17.81 -25.85 12.14
N SER A 733 17.13 -26.98 12.41
CA SER A 733 16.29 -27.16 13.62
C SER A 733 16.91 -28.23 14.54
N THR A 734 17.35 -27.83 15.74
CA THR A 734 17.93 -28.75 16.75
C THR A 734 16.88 -29.33 17.70
N GLU A 735 15.62 -28.89 17.63
CA GLU A 735 14.58 -29.28 18.61
C GLU A 735 13.19 -29.52 17.99
N PHE A 736 12.44 -30.41 18.65
CA PHE A 736 11.00 -30.65 18.56
C PHE A 736 10.26 -29.69 19.54
N PRO A 737 9.00 -29.23 19.32
CA PRO A 737 7.94 -29.75 18.47
C PRO A 737 7.39 -28.77 17.41
N TYR A 738 6.73 -29.33 16.39
CA TYR A 738 6.04 -28.59 15.33
C TYR A 738 4.65 -28.12 15.78
N VAL A 739 4.27 -26.91 15.36
CA VAL A 739 2.87 -26.46 15.43
C VAL A 739 2.22 -26.78 14.08
N CYS A 740 1.10 -27.48 14.07
CA CYS A 740 0.35 -27.75 12.85
C CYS A 740 -0.89 -26.85 12.77
N ALA A 741 -1.21 -26.40 11.56
CA ALA A 741 -2.40 -25.61 11.30
C ALA A 741 -3.29 -26.25 10.24
N ARG A 742 -4.58 -26.35 10.53
CA ARG A 742 -5.62 -26.68 9.56
C ARG A 742 -6.37 -25.41 9.17
N LEU A 743 -6.29 -25.05 7.90
CA LEU A 743 -7.04 -23.97 7.28
C LEU A 743 -8.13 -24.55 6.36
N GLN A 744 -9.35 -24.03 6.45
CA GLN A 744 -10.45 -24.28 5.52
C GLN A 744 -10.85 -22.97 4.86
N ALA A 745 -10.33 -22.75 3.65
CA ALA A 745 -10.41 -21.48 2.92
C ALA A 745 -10.11 -21.72 1.42
N PRO A 746 -11.10 -22.21 0.63
CA PRO A 746 -10.90 -22.55 -0.78
C PRO A 746 -10.24 -21.48 -1.65
N GLU A 747 -10.60 -20.20 -1.51
CA GLU A 747 -10.00 -19.13 -2.34
C GLU A 747 -8.52 -18.95 -2.02
N THR A 748 -8.20 -18.94 -0.72
CA THR A 748 -6.83 -18.85 -0.20
C THR A 748 -6.00 -20.04 -0.65
N ILE A 749 -6.58 -21.24 -0.62
CA ILE A 749 -5.93 -22.47 -1.07
C ILE A 749 -5.64 -22.39 -2.57
N GLY A 750 -6.56 -21.86 -3.38
CA GLY A 750 -6.32 -21.58 -4.80
C GLY A 750 -5.08 -20.71 -5.03
N VAL A 751 -4.92 -19.63 -4.26
CA VAL A 751 -3.72 -18.76 -4.32
C VAL A 751 -2.45 -19.53 -3.93
N LEU A 752 -2.48 -20.28 -2.82
CA LEU A 752 -1.33 -21.06 -2.36
C LEU A 752 -0.92 -22.14 -3.38
N LYS A 753 -1.89 -22.79 -4.02
CA LYS A 753 -1.61 -23.77 -5.09
C LYS A 753 -0.88 -23.14 -6.27
N GLY A 754 -1.29 -21.93 -6.67
CA GLY A 754 -0.61 -21.15 -7.69
C GLY A 754 0.84 -20.83 -7.31
N PHE A 755 1.06 -20.35 -6.09
CA PHE A 755 2.42 -20.04 -5.60
C PHE A 755 3.32 -21.28 -5.50
N LEU A 756 2.74 -22.40 -5.07
CA LEU A 756 3.44 -23.67 -4.92
C LEU A 756 3.61 -24.42 -6.24
N ASP A 757 2.97 -23.99 -7.34
CA ASP A 757 2.89 -24.71 -8.61
C ASP A 757 2.48 -26.18 -8.42
N ILE A 758 1.30 -26.39 -7.82
CA ILE A 758 0.70 -27.71 -7.60
C ILE A 758 -0.70 -27.77 -8.23
N ARG A 759 -1.00 -28.85 -8.96
CA ARG A 759 -2.25 -29.00 -9.74
C ARG A 759 -3.16 -30.11 -9.19
#